data_AF-A0A5N9HCP5-F1
#
_entry.id   AF-A0A5N9HCP5-F1
#
_cell.length_a   1.000
_cell.length_b   1.000
_cell.length_c   1.000
_cell.angle_alpha   90.00
_cell.angle_beta   90.00
_cell.angle_gamma   90.00
#
_symmetry.space_group_name_H-M   'P 1'
#
loop_
_entity.id
_entity.type
_entity.pdbx_description
1 polymer ?
#
loop_
_entity_poly.entity_id
_entity_poly.type
_entity_poly.pdbx_seq_one_letter_code
_entity_poly.pdbx_strand_id
1 'polypeptide(L)'
;MINYRYSRWDGTQNPFNFDEDDIMEALSDDIMAHGDVNRALRNLFRQGMPDDQGQRVDGLRQLRERLQQQKQQQLERYNLESLMDDIQEQLQDVIDTERKGIEDRLRDAREQLEHAGDDSEFLQAPMKILEGRAQQATEKLDNLPESSAGQIKELSNHEFMDPEAQKKFQELLDSLKQQMMQNFFQGMKDAIQSMSPEEMQRMQEMIQALNQMLNDRAMGDDPDFEGFMEQYGQFFDPKRPSSLDELIEMLQQQMASMQSLMDSMSSDMRSELEQMMQSSMDSSMMQDLSELASMMYDMFPFDDMANEYPFMGDESLTLDQAMELMGQLQSMDQLDQQIQSVMRNGDIEDIDLDQVEEHLGEDARRQMEQMQELIQQLEEAGYLKRKGDNLELTARGMRKLAQQALRELFSELKKDRIGSHEVFYRGDGGEQTGETKPYEFGDPFDVNLHRTLFNSVLRNGPKVPIELNAEDFEINRTEHLSQTATVLLLDQSRSMGMFGSWGSAKKVAMAMYWLIHSQFPRDYFYLVGFSDYGMEIDEQDLPELTWNAWVSGTNMQHALVLARKLLSRQKVATKQIIMITDGEPTAHLEGGHVYFAYPPSYRTLEETLKEVKRCTQEGITINTFMLESNYYLMDFVDKMTRLNKGRAFYTNPNELGKYVMVDYLRNRRKRIA
;
A
#
# COMPACT_ATOMS: atom_id res chain seq x y z
N MET A 1 24.83 -9.25 -17.86
CA MET A 1 25.26 -8.34 -16.78
C MET A 1 24.25 -7.22 -16.73
N ILE A 2 23.53 -7.10 -15.62
CA ILE A 2 22.70 -5.93 -15.35
C ILE A 2 23.69 -4.84 -14.93
N ASN A 3 23.79 -3.77 -15.70
CA ASN A 3 24.66 -2.65 -15.38
C ASN A 3 23.87 -1.66 -14.52
N TYR A 4 24.29 -1.50 -13.27
CA TYR A 4 23.77 -0.45 -12.39
C TYR A 4 24.58 0.82 -12.60
N ARG A 5 23.89 1.93 -12.86
CA ARG A 5 24.50 3.26 -13.00
C ARG A 5 24.07 4.12 -11.82
N TYR A 6 24.94 4.23 -10.83
CA TYR A 6 24.71 5.13 -9.69
C TYR A 6 25.04 6.56 -10.09
N SER A 7 24.16 7.50 -9.74
CA SER A 7 24.40 8.94 -9.85
C SER A 7 24.35 9.56 -8.44
N ARG A 8 25.02 10.70 -8.27
CA ARG A 8 25.05 11.41 -6.99
C ARG A 8 23.77 12.24 -6.90
N TRP A 9 23.03 12.12 -5.79
CA TRP A 9 21.83 12.91 -5.52
C TRP A 9 22.16 14.40 -5.61
N ASP A 10 21.53 15.11 -6.55
CA ASP A 10 21.73 16.54 -6.82
C ASP A 10 20.43 17.35 -6.71
N GLY A 11 19.35 16.72 -6.25
CA GLY A 11 18.03 17.35 -6.05
C GLY A 11 17.24 17.59 -7.34
N THR A 12 17.79 17.22 -8.51
CA THR A 12 17.06 17.25 -9.79
C THR A 12 16.47 15.88 -10.17
N GLN A 13 16.86 14.82 -9.46
CA GLN A 13 16.20 13.52 -9.56
C GLN A 13 14.85 13.60 -8.87
N ASN A 14 13.78 13.32 -9.61
CA ASN A 14 12.47 13.05 -9.02
C ASN A 14 12.20 11.53 -9.16
N PRO A 15 12.69 10.67 -8.24
CA PRO A 15 12.59 9.20 -8.33
C PRO A 15 11.15 8.66 -8.14
N PHE A 16 10.19 9.57 -8.28
CA PHE A 16 8.83 9.46 -7.82
C PHE A 16 7.86 9.96 -8.92
N ASN A 17 8.34 10.44 -10.06
CA ASN A 17 7.47 10.92 -11.14
C ASN A 17 7.11 9.79 -12.10
N PHE A 18 6.18 8.94 -11.69
CA PHE A 18 5.61 7.90 -12.55
C PHE A 18 4.68 8.51 -13.59
N ASP A 19 4.80 8.09 -14.84
CA ASP A 19 3.75 8.31 -15.84
C ASP A 19 2.60 7.32 -15.57
N GLU A 20 1.39 7.70 -15.97
CA GLU A 20 0.19 6.87 -16.09
C GLU A 20 0.51 5.51 -16.77
N ASP A 21 1.41 5.55 -17.74
CA ASP A 21 1.90 4.39 -18.48
C ASP A 21 2.72 3.41 -17.62
N ASP A 22 3.56 3.91 -16.72
CA ASP A 22 4.38 3.09 -15.81
C ASP A 22 3.50 2.44 -14.75
N ILE A 23 2.53 3.20 -14.22
CA ILE A 23 1.54 2.71 -13.27
C ILE A 23 0.74 1.55 -13.87
N MET A 24 0.27 1.71 -15.12
CA MET A 24 -0.42 0.64 -15.84
C MET A 24 0.48 -0.58 -16.05
N GLU A 25 1.79 -0.38 -16.26
CA GLU A 25 2.76 -1.47 -16.39
C GLU A 25 2.90 -2.27 -15.10
N ALA A 26 2.97 -1.60 -13.94
CA ALA A 26 3.03 -2.26 -12.64
C ALA A 26 1.73 -3.02 -12.28
N LEU A 27 0.57 -2.53 -12.70
CA LEU A 27 -0.72 -3.20 -12.46
C LEU A 27 -0.99 -4.37 -13.42
N SER A 28 -0.34 -4.40 -14.57
CA SER A 28 -0.65 -5.31 -15.68
C SER A 28 -0.59 -6.78 -15.30
N ASP A 29 0.48 -7.23 -14.63
CA ASP A 29 0.66 -8.64 -14.28
C ASP A 29 -0.45 -9.15 -13.34
N ASP A 30 -0.81 -8.34 -12.34
CA ASP A 30 -1.83 -8.69 -11.35
C ASP A 30 -3.24 -8.67 -11.96
N ILE A 31 -3.55 -7.66 -12.78
CA ILE A 31 -4.82 -7.59 -13.54
C ILE A 31 -4.93 -8.79 -14.47
N MET A 32 -3.85 -9.16 -15.16
CA MET A 32 -3.82 -10.31 -16.06
C MET A 32 -4.06 -11.61 -15.31
N ALA A 33 -3.40 -11.82 -14.19
CA ALA A 33 -3.49 -13.03 -13.39
C ALA A 33 -4.87 -13.21 -12.73
N HIS A 34 -5.47 -12.12 -12.24
CA HIS A 34 -6.64 -12.19 -11.35
C HIS A 34 -7.91 -11.56 -11.92
N GLY A 35 -7.81 -10.72 -12.94
CA GLY A 35 -8.96 -10.07 -13.59
C GLY A 35 -9.67 -9.03 -12.74
N ASP A 36 -9.04 -8.54 -11.67
CA ASP A 36 -9.63 -7.57 -10.74
C ASP A 36 -8.65 -6.41 -10.51
N VAL A 37 -9.05 -5.23 -10.99
CA VAL A 37 -8.30 -3.97 -10.86
C VAL A 37 -8.16 -3.54 -9.41
N ASN A 38 -9.23 -3.66 -8.62
CA ASN A 38 -9.23 -3.22 -7.21
C ASN A 38 -8.30 -4.10 -6.38
N ARG A 39 -8.23 -5.39 -6.70
CA ARG A 39 -7.22 -6.29 -6.12
C ARG A 39 -5.80 -5.93 -6.55
N ALA A 40 -5.57 -5.61 -7.83
CA ALA A 40 -4.27 -5.21 -8.32
C ALA A 40 -3.77 -3.92 -7.65
N LEU A 41 -4.64 -2.91 -7.51
CA LEU A 41 -4.34 -1.66 -6.79
C LEU A 41 -4.00 -1.93 -5.32
N ARG A 42 -4.80 -2.73 -4.60
CA ARG A 42 -4.49 -3.12 -3.22
C ARG A 42 -3.14 -3.83 -3.10
N ASN A 43 -2.83 -4.71 -4.03
CA ASN A 43 -1.55 -5.40 -4.06
C ASN A 43 -0.39 -4.45 -4.36
N LEU A 44 -0.58 -3.49 -5.26
CA LEU A 44 0.37 -2.42 -5.57
C LEU A 44 0.63 -1.58 -4.32
N PHE A 45 -0.41 -1.07 -3.67
CA PHE A 45 -0.26 -0.27 -2.45
C PHE A 45 0.42 -1.06 -1.32
N ARG A 46 0.10 -2.34 -1.18
CA ARG A 46 0.73 -3.20 -0.18
C ARG A 46 2.22 -3.45 -0.46
N GLN A 47 2.61 -3.65 -1.71
CA GLN A 47 3.94 -4.13 -2.09
C GLN A 47 4.89 -3.03 -2.58
N GLY A 48 4.35 -1.87 -2.93
CA GLY A 48 5.08 -0.80 -3.60
C GLY A 48 5.25 -1.06 -5.09
N MET A 49 5.91 -0.12 -5.77
CA MET A 49 6.14 -0.15 -7.21
C MET A 49 7.64 -0.02 -7.52
N PRO A 50 8.17 -0.74 -8.52
CA PRO A 50 9.51 -0.46 -9.03
C PRO A 50 9.55 0.88 -9.79
N ASP A 51 10.51 1.73 -9.45
CA ASP A 51 10.90 2.94 -10.20
C ASP A 51 11.75 2.58 -11.44
N ASP A 52 11.80 3.50 -12.41
CA ASP A 52 12.52 3.45 -13.68
C ASP A 52 14.01 3.13 -13.52
N GLN A 53 14.58 3.47 -12.35
CA GLN A 53 15.98 3.21 -12.01
C GLN A 53 16.19 1.84 -11.34
N GLY A 54 15.13 1.04 -11.19
CA GLY A 54 15.13 -0.24 -10.48
C GLY A 54 15.19 -0.09 -8.96
N GLN A 55 15.01 1.13 -8.43
CA GLN A 55 14.69 1.35 -7.02
C GLN A 55 13.23 0.97 -6.78
N ARG A 56 12.84 0.67 -5.53
CA ARG A 56 11.44 0.42 -5.20
C ARG A 56 10.91 1.61 -4.42
N VAL A 57 9.75 2.10 -4.81
CA VAL A 57 8.92 2.93 -3.95
C VAL A 57 8.38 2.04 -2.86
N ASP A 58 8.51 2.50 -1.61
CA ASP A 58 8.12 1.72 -0.44
C ASP A 58 6.60 1.52 -0.48
N GLY A 59 6.15 0.27 -0.42
CA GLY A 59 4.74 -0.02 -0.20
C GLY A 59 4.34 0.24 1.25
N LEU A 60 3.03 0.24 1.50
CA LEU A 60 2.47 0.35 2.85
C LEU A 60 3.06 -0.66 3.83
N ARG A 61 3.40 -1.87 3.36
CA ARG A 61 4.07 -2.87 4.19
C ARG A 61 5.43 -2.40 4.67
N GLN A 62 6.21 -1.76 3.81
CA GLN A 62 7.57 -1.32 4.14
C GLN A 62 7.55 -0.07 5.01
N LEU A 63 6.61 0.86 4.76
CA LEU A 63 6.36 2.00 5.66
C LEU A 63 5.99 1.51 7.07
N ARG A 64 5.09 0.52 7.14
CA ARG A 64 4.71 -0.12 8.40
C ARG A 64 5.89 -0.79 9.11
N GLU A 65 6.71 -1.55 8.37
CA GLU A 65 7.90 -2.19 8.94
C GLU A 65 8.90 -1.15 9.50
N ARG A 66 9.06 0.01 8.83
CA ARG A 66 9.89 1.13 9.32
C ARG A 66 9.30 1.79 10.57
N LEU A 67 7.98 2.01 10.57
CA LEU A 67 7.25 2.57 11.72
C LEU A 67 7.41 1.67 12.96
N GLN A 68 7.22 0.37 12.79
CA GLN A 68 7.41 -0.61 13.86
C GLN A 68 8.86 -0.67 14.35
N GLN A 69 9.84 -0.55 13.44
CA GLN A 69 11.25 -0.49 13.83
C GLN A 69 11.56 0.76 14.65
N GLN A 70 11.06 1.93 14.26
CA GLN A 70 11.23 3.16 15.05
C GLN A 70 10.57 3.02 16.43
N LYS A 71 9.35 2.47 16.49
CA LYS A 71 8.64 2.23 17.75
C LYS A 71 9.47 1.35 18.67
N GLN A 72 9.96 0.23 18.16
CA GLN A 72 10.80 -0.71 18.91
C GLN A 72 12.10 -0.04 19.39
N GLN A 73 12.74 0.78 18.56
CA GLN A 73 13.95 1.51 18.95
C GLN A 73 13.72 2.46 20.13
N GLN A 74 12.57 3.13 20.18
CA GLN A 74 12.22 3.99 21.32
C GLN A 74 12.03 3.17 22.60
N LEU A 75 11.31 2.04 22.53
CA LEU A 75 11.08 1.15 23.67
C LEU A 75 12.35 0.49 24.20
N GLU A 76 13.30 0.18 23.32
CA GLU A 76 14.61 -0.39 23.67
C GLU A 76 15.60 0.64 24.22
N ARG A 77 15.35 1.93 24.02
CA ARG A 77 16.24 3.00 24.43
C ARG A 77 15.97 3.47 25.86
N TYR A 78 14.70 3.66 26.19
CA TYR A 78 14.29 4.32 27.43
C TYR A 78 13.81 3.36 28.52
N ASN A 79 13.93 3.81 29.78
CA ASN A 79 13.47 3.11 30.97
C ASN A 79 12.48 3.97 31.78
N LEU A 80 11.26 3.48 31.96
CA LEU A 80 10.26 4.13 32.82
C LEU A 80 10.49 3.91 34.32
N GLU A 81 11.26 2.91 34.73
CA GLU A 81 11.47 2.62 36.17
C GLU A 81 12.25 3.74 36.88
N SER A 82 13.03 4.52 36.13
CA SER A 82 13.87 5.60 36.66
C SER A 82 13.17 6.96 36.80
N LEU A 83 11.88 7.06 36.45
CA LEU A 83 11.13 8.33 36.46
C LEU A 83 11.11 9.02 37.83
N MET A 84 11.17 8.23 38.90
CA MET A 84 11.11 8.72 40.29
C MET A 84 12.49 8.95 40.90
N ASP A 85 13.57 8.49 40.26
CA ASP A 85 14.93 8.56 40.82
C ASP A 85 15.37 10.01 41.03
N ASP A 86 15.09 10.89 40.06
CA ASP A 86 15.43 12.32 40.13
C ASP A 86 14.70 13.01 41.30
N ILE A 87 13.43 12.67 41.53
CA ILE A 87 12.62 13.23 42.61
C ILE A 87 13.13 12.73 43.96
N GLN A 88 13.46 11.44 44.05
CA GLN A 88 14.05 10.85 45.25
C GLN A 88 15.40 11.50 45.59
N GLU A 89 16.27 11.74 44.61
CA GLU A 89 17.56 12.40 44.82
C GLU A 89 17.38 13.83 45.35
N GLN A 90 16.46 14.60 44.76
CA GLN A 90 16.17 15.97 45.21
C GLN A 90 15.56 16.02 46.62
N LEU A 91 14.65 15.09 46.95
CA LEU A 91 14.10 14.96 48.30
C LEU A 91 15.17 14.60 49.31
N GLN A 92 16.08 13.69 48.96
CA GLN A 92 17.18 13.30 49.83
C GLN A 92 18.11 14.50 50.10
N ASP A 93 18.42 15.32 49.09
CA ASP A 93 19.21 16.54 49.27
C ASP A 93 18.51 17.56 50.20
N VAL A 94 17.19 17.70 50.12
CA VAL A 94 16.40 18.53 51.06
C VAL A 94 16.52 17.99 52.49
N ILE A 95 16.33 16.69 52.68
CA ILE A 95 16.39 16.03 54.00
C ILE A 95 17.80 16.17 54.59
N ASP A 96 18.84 15.94 53.80
CA ASP A 96 20.23 16.05 54.22
C ASP A 96 20.61 17.49 54.57
N THR A 97 20.13 18.47 53.80
CA THR A 97 20.31 19.90 54.08
C THR A 97 19.65 20.29 55.39
N GLU A 98 18.42 19.84 55.65
CA GLU A 98 17.70 20.13 56.91
C GLU A 98 18.40 19.48 58.11
N ARG A 99 18.79 18.21 58.00
CA ARG A 99 19.53 17.51 59.07
C ARG A 99 20.80 18.25 59.45
N LYS A 100 21.57 18.68 58.44
CA LYS A 100 22.79 19.45 58.65
C LYS A 100 22.51 20.82 59.27
N GLY A 101 21.47 21.52 58.82
CA GLY A 101 21.10 22.82 59.38
C GLY A 101 20.59 22.74 60.83
N ILE A 102 19.89 21.66 61.20
CA ILE A 102 19.54 21.37 62.61
C ILE A 102 20.80 21.19 63.45
N GLU A 103 21.75 20.37 62.99
CA GLU A 103 23.02 20.12 63.68
C GLU A 103 23.86 21.40 63.83
N ASP A 104 23.98 22.19 62.76
CA ASP A 104 24.73 23.44 62.74
C ASP A 104 24.11 24.47 63.71
N ARG A 105 22.77 24.60 63.73
CA ARG A 105 22.08 25.48 64.70
C ARG A 105 22.24 25.04 66.14
N LEU A 106 22.21 23.73 66.42
CA LEU A 106 22.46 23.19 67.75
C LEU A 106 23.91 23.44 68.19
N ARG A 107 24.87 23.30 67.28
CA ARG A 107 26.29 23.58 67.53
C ARG A 107 26.50 25.06 67.84
N ASP A 108 26.01 25.95 67.00
CA ASP A 108 26.15 27.40 67.16
C ASP A 108 25.50 27.89 68.48
N ALA A 109 24.32 27.34 68.82
CA ALA A 109 23.64 27.65 70.08
C ALA A 109 24.43 27.15 71.31
N ARG A 110 25.08 25.98 71.22
CA ARG A 110 25.95 25.44 72.28
C ARG A 110 27.22 26.26 72.46
N GLU A 111 27.86 26.65 71.36
CA GLU A 111 29.06 27.51 71.39
C GLU A 111 28.75 28.88 72.00
N GLN A 112 27.60 29.48 71.66
CA GLN A 112 27.14 30.74 72.27
C GLN A 112 26.91 30.61 73.78
N LEU A 113 26.41 29.45 74.25
CA LEU A 113 26.20 29.18 75.67
C LEU A 113 27.52 29.00 76.43
N GLU A 114 28.53 28.36 75.82
CA GLU A 114 29.87 28.23 76.39
C GLU A 114 30.59 29.58 76.51
N HIS A 115 30.35 30.51 75.58
CA HIS A 115 30.98 31.84 75.58
C HIS A 115 30.24 32.88 76.46
N ALA A 116 29.03 32.59 76.94
CA ALA A 116 28.19 33.54 77.68
C ALA A 116 28.55 33.72 79.18
N GLY A 117 29.38 32.85 79.76
CA GLY A 117 29.83 33.00 81.16
C GLY A 117 28.69 33.10 82.19
N ASP A 118 28.64 34.20 82.96
CA ASP A 118 27.66 34.45 84.03
C ASP A 118 26.22 34.71 83.52
N ASP A 119 26.01 35.04 82.23
CA ASP A 119 24.67 35.22 81.63
C ASP A 119 24.04 33.91 81.13
N SER A 120 24.69 32.76 81.39
CA SER A 120 24.26 31.44 80.93
C SER A 120 22.88 31.00 81.48
N GLU A 121 22.47 31.49 82.65
CA GLU A 121 21.17 31.15 83.25
C GLU A 121 19.98 31.64 82.40
N PHE A 122 20.11 32.79 81.72
CA PHE A 122 19.07 33.35 80.85
C PHE A 122 18.99 32.65 79.49
N LEU A 123 20.09 32.03 79.03
CA LEU A 123 20.15 31.33 77.73
C LEU A 123 19.76 29.85 77.82
N GLN A 124 19.72 29.25 79.01
CA GLN A 124 19.32 27.85 79.21
C GLN A 124 17.86 27.56 78.82
N ALA A 125 16.92 28.46 79.13
CA ALA A 125 15.50 28.27 78.80
C ALA A 125 15.24 28.31 77.27
N PRO A 126 15.76 29.29 76.52
CA PRO A 126 15.75 29.27 75.05
C PRO A 126 16.42 28.02 74.46
N MET A 127 17.54 27.58 75.04
CA MET A 127 18.27 26.41 74.52
C MET A 127 17.46 25.11 74.67
N LYS A 128 16.81 24.88 75.81
CA LYS A 128 15.90 23.73 75.98
C LYS A 128 14.74 23.72 74.96
N ILE A 129 14.23 24.90 74.59
CA ILE A 129 13.18 25.01 73.57
C ILE A 129 13.74 24.66 72.19
N LEU A 130 14.95 25.12 71.87
CA LEU A 130 15.62 24.82 70.61
C LEU A 130 16.00 23.34 70.51
N GLU A 131 16.54 22.73 71.56
CA GLU A 131 16.78 21.28 71.63
C GLU A 131 15.50 20.46 71.51
N GLY A 132 14.41 20.88 72.17
CA GLY A 132 13.12 20.22 72.04
C GLY A 132 12.56 20.29 70.61
N ARG A 133 12.72 21.43 69.93
CA ARG A 133 12.32 21.60 68.53
C ARG A 133 13.20 20.79 67.57
N ALA A 134 14.51 20.84 67.76
CA ALA A 134 15.45 20.07 66.97
C ALA A 134 15.19 18.57 67.11
N GLN A 135 14.95 18.07 68.32
CA GLN A 135 14.63 16.67 68.56
C GLN A 135 13.31 16.27 67.88
N GLN A 136 12.28 17.10 67.96
CA GLN A 136 11.02 16.86 67.25
C GLN A 136 11.19 16.88 65.72
N ALA A 137 12.01 17.79 65.20
CA ALA A 137 12.30 17.86 63.77
C ALA A 137 13.06 16.61 63.30
N THR A 138 14.11 16.18 64.01
CA THR A 138 14.86 14.95 63.70
C THR A 138 14.00 13.70 63.82
N GLU A 139 13.18 13.57 64.87
CA GLU A 139 12.26 12.43 65.03
C GLU A 139 11.24 12.35 63.87
N LYS A 140 10.78 13.49 63.34
CA LYS A 140 9.94 13.50 62.13
C LYS A 140 10.71 13.06 60.89
N LEU A 141 11.93 13.56 60.69
CA LEU A 141 12.79 13.19 59.55
C LEU A 141 13.21 11.71 59.57
N ASP A 142 13.34 11.11 60.75
CA ASP A 142 13.69 9.68 60.92
C ASP A 142 12.48 8.75 60.66
N ASN A 143 11.26 9.23 60.86
CA ASN A 143 10.02 8.46 60.67
C ASN A 143 9.31 8.81 59.36
N LEU A 144 10.02 9.38 58.38
CA LEU A 144 9.46 9.66 57.07
C LEU A 144 9.09 8.35 56.34
N PRO A 145 7.99 8.33 55.57
CA PRO A 145 7.64 7.19 54.72
C PRO A 145 8.76 6.85 53.71
N GLU A 146 8.82 5.58 53.27
CA GLU A 146 9.76 5.16 52.21
C GLU A 146 9.40 5.73 50.84
N SER A 147 8.13 6.07 50.59
CA SER A 147 7.69 6.65 49.31
C SER A 147 7.92 8.16 49.24
N SER A 148 8.32 8.64 48.06
CA SER A 148 8.59 10.05 47.75
C SER A 148 7.35 10.91 48.00
N ALA A 149 6.17 10.42 47.60
CA ALA A 149 4.90 11.11 47.84
C ALA A 149 4.57 11.26 49.34
N GLY A 150 4.88 10.22 50.14
CA GLY A 150 4.73 10.26 51.59
C GLY A 150 5.69 11.26 52.23
N GLN A 151 6.93 11.31 51.77
CA GLN A 151 7.93 12.28 52.21
C GLN A 151 7.50 13.72 51.89
N ILE A 152 7.05 14.00 50.66
CA ILE A 152 6.55 15.32 50.25
C ILE A 152 5.40 15.76 51.16
N LYS A 153 4.44 14.87 51.44
CA LYS A 153 3.28 15.18 52.28
C LYS A 153 3.69 15.54 53.72
N GLU A 154 4.59 14.79 54.33
CA GLU A 154 5.09 15.08 55.68
C GLU A 154 5.95 16.33 55.71
N LEU A 155 6.82 16.54 54.71
CA LEU A 155 7.67 17.72 54.56
C LEU A 155 6.87 19.00 54.29
N SER A 156 5.71 18.91 53.62
CA SER A 156 4.82 20.06 53.42
C SER A 156 4.27 20.64 54.73
N ASN A 157 4.15 19.79 55.75
CA ASN A 157 3.69 20.17 57.09
C ASN A 157 4.87 20.28 58.09
N HIS A 158 6.11 20.25 57.59
CA HIS A 158 7.31 20.31 58.41
C HIS A 158 7.73 21.77 58.68
N GLU A 159 8.03 22.06 59.95
CA GLU A 159 8.61 23.35 60.32
C GLU A 159 10.13 23.29 60.12
N PHE A 160 10.60 23.65 58.92
CA PHE A 160 12.03 23.69 58.59
C PHE A 160 12.78 24.60 59.56
N MET A 161 13.85 24.08 60.13
CA MET A 161 14.84 24.89 60.82
C MET A 161 15.71 25.56 59.77
N ASP A 162 16.25 24.86 58.78
CA ASP A 162 17.17 25.45 57.82
C ASP A 162 16.47 26.23 56.68
N PRO A 163 16.81 27.52 56.46
CA PRO A 163 16.18 28.31 55.41
C PRO A 163 16.62 27.88 54.00
N GLU A 164 17.78 27.24 53.83
CA GLU A 164 18.22 26.69 52.55
C GLU A 164 17.43 25.42 52.24
N ALA A 165 17.23 24.52 53.21
CA ALA A 165 16.39 23.34 53.06
C ALA A 165 14.95 23.70 52.70
N GLN A 166 14.36 24.70 53.39
CA GLN A 166 13.03 25.21 53.06
C GLN A 166 12.96 25.73 51.62
N LYS A 167 13.99 26.46 51.18
CA LYS A 167 14.06 27.00 49.82
C LYS A 167 14.13 25.88 48.77
N LYS A 168 15.01 24.89 48.97
CA LYS A 168 15.14 23.72 48.08
C LYS A 168 13.83 22.93 47.99
N PHE A 169 13.16 22.72 49.12
CA PHE A 169 11.87 22.04 49.15
C PHE A 169 10.79 22.82 48.39
N GLN A 170 10.74 24.14 48.57
CA GLN A 170 9.81 24.99 47.83
C GLN A 170 10.09 24.97 46.32
N GLU A 171 11.37 25.03 45.92
CA GLU A 171 11.79 24.93 44.52
C GLU A 171 11.39 23.59 43.89
N LEU A 172 11.55 22.48 44.62
CA LEU A 172 11.08 21.15 44.20
C LEU A 172 9.56 21.10 44.03
N LEU A 173 8.81 21.64 44.99
CA LEU A 173 7.35 21.69 44.89
C LEU A 173 6.88 22.54 43.70
N ASP A 174 7.51 23.69 43.51
CA ASP A 174 7.18 24.60 42.42
C ASP A 174 7.51 23.96 41.06
N SER A 175 8.64 23.25 40.93
CA SER A 175 8.99 22.54 39.70
C SER A 175 8.04 21.37 39.40
N LEU A 176 7.69 20.56 40.40
CA LEU A 176 6.75 19.45 40.22
C LEU A 176 5.37 19.95 39.78
N LYS A 177 4.85 20.99 40.44
CA LYS A 177 3.59 21.64 40.02
C LYS A 177 3.70 22.15 38.59
N GLN A 178 4.81 22.80 38.25
CA GLN A 178 5.02 23.34 36.91
C GLN A 178 5.04 22.25 35.83
N GLN A 179 5.75 21.15 36.06
CA GLN A 179 5.84 20.01 35.13
C GLN A 179 4.48 19.35 34.90
N MET A 180 3.77 19.03 35.98
CA MET A 180 2.42 18.47 35.92
C MET A 180 1.46 19.36 35.12
N MET A 181 1.51 20.68 35.34
CA MET A 181 0.66 21.63 34.64
C MET A 181 1.03 21.83 33.17
N GLN A 182 2.32 21.79 32.83
CA GLN A 182 2.78 21.83 31.44
C GLN A 182 2.29 20.62 30.64
N ASN A 183 2.21 19.46 31.27
CA ASN A 183 1.87 18.21 30.60
C ASN A 183 0.38 18.08 30.29
N PHE A 184 -0.50 18.64 31.12
CA PHE A 184 -1.94 18.69 30.81
C PHE A 184 -2.25 19.67 29.67
N PHE A 185 -1.37 20.62 29.34
CA PHE A 185 -1.63 21.63 28.32
C PHE A 185 -0.40 21.90 27.46
N GLN A 186 -0.16 21.00 26.50
CA GLN A 186 0.98 21.05 25.61
C GLN A 186 0.88 22.26 24.65
N GLY A 187 1.73 23.26 24.87
CA GLY A 187 1.70 24.56 24.16
C GLY A 187 1.89 25.76 25.09
N MET A 188 1.61 25.60 26.38
CA MET A 188 1.62 26.67 27.39
C MET A 188 3.01 27.02 27.95
N LYS A 189 4.09 26.67 27.23
CA LYS A 189 5.48 26.76 27.72
C LYS A 189 5.91 28.17 28.12
N ASP A 190 5.41 29.19 27.41
CA ASP A 190 5.74 30.60 27.65
C ASP A 190 4.79 31.28 28.67
N ALA A 191 3.57 30.77 28.82
CA ALA A 191 2.57 31.31 29.77
C ALA A 191 2.76 30.79 31.20
N ILE A 192 3.27 29.56 31.35
CA ILE A 192 3.42 28.90 32.66
C ILE A 192 4.64 29.42 33.44
N GLN A 193 5.69 29.92 32.78
CA GLN A 193 6.94 30.34 33.43
C GLN A 193 6.80 31.55 34.39
N SER A 194 5.63 32.19 34.44
CA SER A 194 5.36 33.33 35.32
C SER A 194 3.91 33.36 35.85
N MET A 195 3.31 32.21 36.13
CA MET A 195 1.93 32.17 36.64
C MET A 195 1.80 32.82 38.03
N SER A 196 0.94 33.83 38.10
CA SER A 196 0.45 34.42 39.34
C SER A 196 -0.69 33.58 39.95
N PRO A 197 -0.97 33.71 41.26
CA PRO A 197 -2.14 33.07 41.88
C PRO A 197 -3.47 33.41 41.19
N GLU A 198 -3.56 34.57 40.54
CA GLU A 198 -4.72 35.02 39.77
C GLU A 198 -4.90 34.23 38.46
N GLU A 199 -3.81 33.80 37.83
CA GLU A 199 -3.85 32.98 36.61
C GLU A 199 -4.20 31.52 36.91
N MET A 200 -3.80 30.98 38.06
CA MET A 200 -4.26 29.67 38.54
C MET A 200 -5.77 29.64 38.72
N GLN A 201 -6.35 30.70 39.30
CA GLN A 201 -7.79 30.77 39.47
C GLN A 201 -8.54 30.85 38.13
N ARG A 202 -8.00 31.62 37.16
CA ARG A 202 -8.56 31.67 35.80
C ARG A 202 -8.53 30.33 35.07
N MET A 203 -7.50 29.53 35.32
CA MET A 203 -7.38 28.19 34.73
C MET A 203 -8.38 27.21 35.36
N GLN A 204 -8.63 27.33 36.65
CA GLN A 204 -9.71 26.56 37.29
C GLN A 204 -11.08 26.92 36.71
N GLU A 205 -11.36 28.22 36.52
CA GLU A 205 -12.58 28.70 35.87
C GLU A 205 -12.73 28.15 34.44
N MET A 206 -11.63 28.04 33.69
CA MET A 206 -11.60 27.42 32.37
C MET A 206 -12.00 25.94 32.41
N ILE A 207 -11.44 25.13 33.33
CA ILE A 207 -11.79 23.70 33.42
C ILE A 207 -13.26 23.52 33.81
N GLN A 208 -13.77 24.36 34.71
CA GLN A 208 -15.18 24.36 35.07
C GLN A 208 -16.07 24.70 33.85
N ALA A 209 -15.68 25.69 33.05
CA ALA A 209 -16.36 26.02 31.81
C ALA A 209 -16.29 24.86 30.78
N LEU A 210 -15.15 24.16 30.71
CA LEU A 210 -14.99 22.98 29.86
C LEU A 210 -15.91 21.83 30.30
N ASN A 211 -15.94 21.50 31.59
CA ASN A 211 -16.86 20.49 32.15
C ASN A 211 -18.31 20.83 31.83
N GLN A 212 -18.68 22.11 31.96
CA GLN A 212 -20.02 22.57 31.60
C GLN A 212 -20.33 22.36 30.11
N MET A 213 -19.41 22.73 29.21
CA MET A 213 -19.59 22.52 27.76
C MET A 213 -19.71 21.04 27.38
N LEU A 214 -18.89 20.18 27.98
CA LEU A 214 -18.94 18.73 27.73
C LEU A 214 -20.25 18.15 28.24
N ASN A 215 -20.72 18.60 29.40
CA ASN A 215 -22.01 18.19 29.95
C ASN A 215 -23.20 18.66 29.09
N ASP A 216 -23.20 19.92 28.62
CA ASP A 216 -24.22 20.44 27.70
C ASP A 216 -24.27 19.58 26.42
N ARG A 217 -23.11 19.24 25.86
CA ARG A 217 -23.02 18.33 24.71
C ARG A 217 -23.51 16.92 25.01
N ALA A 218 -23.19 16.36 26.18
CA ALA A 218 -23.67 15.05 26.60
C ALA A 218 -25.21 15.02 26.78
N MET A 219 -25.81 16.15 27.14
CA MET A 219 -27.27 16.33 27.22
C MET A 219 -27.94 16.58 25.84
N GLY A 220 -27.14 16.76 24.79
CA GLY A 220 -27.60 17.04 23.43
C GLY A 220 -27.90 18.52 23.17
N ASP A 221 -27.45 19.42 24.05
CA ASP A 221 -27.49 20.86 23.86
C ASP A 221 -26.28 21.32 23.01
N ASP A 222 -26.36 22.54 22.45
CA ASP A 222 -25.31 23.15 21.63
C ASP A 222 -24.44 24.08 22.50
N PRO A 223 -23.24 23.65 22.92
CA PRO A 223 -22.37 24.44 23.79
C PRO A 223 -21.74 25.64 23.07
N ASP A 224 -21.59 26.76 23.78
CA ASP A 224 -20.99 27.99 23.26
C ASP A 224 -19.45 27.92 23.19
N PHE A 225 -18.94 27.18 22.21
CA PHE A 225 -17.50 27.03 21.98
C PHE A 225 -16.83 28.35 21.58
N GLU A 226 -17.52 29.21 20.82
CA GLU A 226 -16.96 30.50 20.37
C GLU A 226 -16.75 31.44 21.57
N GLY A 227 -17.72 31.51 22.48
CA GLY A 227 -17.60 32.25 23.74
C GLY A 227 -16.53 31.69 24.67
N PHE A 228 -16.37 30.36 24.74
CA PHE A 228 -15.28 29.72 25.47
C PHE A 228 -13.91 30.14 24.90
N MET A 229 -13.75 30.10 23.58
CA MET A 229 -12.49 30.48 22.93
C MET A 229 -12.21 31.99 23.03
N GLU A 230 -13.24 32.85 23.10
CA GLU A 230 -13.04 34.28 23.35
C GLU A 230 -12.46 34.54 24.75
N GLN A 231 -12.91 33.79 25.76
CA GLN A 231 -12.49 33.96 27.16
C GLN A 231 -11.18 33.23 27.49
N TYR A 232 -11.01 32.02 26.95
CA TYR A 232 -9.94 31.10 27.36
C TYR A 232 -9.02 30.69 26.20
N GLY A 233 -9.25 31.14 24.97
CA GLY A 233 -8.46 30.77 23.79
C GLY A 233 -6.97 31.09 23.87
N GLN A 234 -6.58 32.03 24.74
CA GLN A 234 -5.17 32.33 25.05
C GLN A 234 -4.40 31.14 25.65
N PHE A 235 -5.09 30.19 26.29
CA PHE A 235 -4.48 29.00 26.89
C PHE A 235 -4.13 27.92 25.85
N PHE A 236 -4.66 28.03 24.63
CA PHE A 236 -4.46 27.06 23.54
C PHE A 236 -3.48 27.56 22.47
N ASP A 237 -2.72 28.63 22.70
CA ASP A 237 -1.71 29.10 21.74
C ASP A 237 -0.46 28.21 21.73
N PRO A 238 0.12 27.88 20.55
CA PRO A 238 -0.30 28.25 19.19
C PRO A 238 -1.29 27.28 18.53
N LYS A 239 -1.55 26.10 19.11
CA LYS A 239 -2.43 25.06 18.57
C LYS A 239 -3.89 25.26 19.05
N ARG A 240 -4.53 26.34 18.59
CA ARG A 240 -5.92 26.62 18.97
C ARG A 240 -6.87 25.68 18.21
N PRO A 241 -7.75 24.94 18.92
CA PRO A 241 -8.75 24.12 18.25
C PRO A 241 -9.75 25.00 17.50
N SER A 242 -10.10 24.60 16.28
CA SER A 242 -11.07 25.29 15.42
C SER A 242 -12.52 24.93 15.76
N SER A 243 -12.73 23.81 16.46
CA SER A 243 -14.05 23.32 16.86
C SER A 243 -14.01 22.60 18.20
N LEU A 244 -15.17 22.42 18.83
CA LEU A 244 -15.29 21.60 20.04
C LEU A 244 -14.87 20.15 19.78
N ASP A 245 -15.12 19.61 18.58
CA ASP A 245 -14.71 18.25 18.22
C ASP A 245 -13.19 18.10 18.23
N GLU A 246 -12.47 19.08 17.68
CA GLU A 246 -11.00 19.10 17.70
C GLU A 246 -10.45 19.25 19.12
N LEU A 247 -11.10 20.07 19.98
CA LEU A 247 -10.72 20.18 21.39
C LEU A 247 -10.93 18.84 22.12
N ILE A 248 -12.04 18.15 21.88
CA ILE A 248 -12.33 16.82 22.45
C ILE A 248 -11.26 15.81 22.00
N GLU A 249 -10.89 15.82 20.72
CA GLU A 249 -9.87 14.92 20.17
C GLU A 249 -8.49 15.15 20.80
N MET A 250 -8.09 16.42 20.98
CA MET A 250 -6.85 16.76 21.70
C MET A 250 -6.85 16.25 23.14
N LEU A 251 -7.97 16.45 23.86
CA LEU A 251 -8.12 15.96 25.24
C LEU A 251 -8.11 14.43 25.31
N GLN A 252 -8.75 13.76 24.36
CA GLN A 252 -8.77 12.30 24.26
C GLN A 252 -7.35 11.76 24.07
N GLN A 253 -6.55 12.35 23.18
CA GLN A 253 -5.17 11.94 22.96
C GLN A 253 -4.33 12.10 24.24
N GLN A 254 -4.45 13.23 24.95
CA GLN A 254 -3.72 13.45 26.20
C GLN A 254 -4.11 12.46 27.30
N MET A 255 -5.41 12.21 27.50
CA MET A 255 -5.88 11.25 28.51
C MET A 255 -5.43 9.83 28.18
N ALA A 256 -5.51 9.43 26.92
CA ALA A 256 -5.04 8.13 26.48
C ALA A 256 -3.52 7.98 26.69
N SER A 257 -2.72 9.01 26.41
CA SER A 257 -1.28 9.00 26.67
C SER A 257 -0.95 8.90 28.17
N MET A 258 -1.70 9.61 29.03
CA MET A 258 -1.55 9.50 30.49
C MET A 258 -1.93 8.10 30.98
N GLN A 259 -3.04 7.54 30.48
CA GLN A 259 -3.46 6.20 30.82
C GLN A 259 -2.44 5.16 30.34
N SER A 260 -1.89 5.29 29.13
CA SER A 260 -0.80 4.46 28.61
C SER A 260 0.46 4.55 29.46
N LEU A 261 0.84 5.75 29.92
CA LEU A 261 1.95 5.92 30.85
C LEU A 261 1.70 5.16 32.14
N MET A 262 0.53 5.38 32.76
CA MET A 262 0.11 4.65 33.95
C MET A 262 0.18 3.15 33.69
N ASP A 263 -0.42 2.67 32.61
CA ASP A 263 -0.47 1.25 32.25
C ASP A 263 0.88 0.62 31.93
N SER A 264 1.87 1.42 31.57
CA SER A 264 3.24 0.99 31.31
C SER A 264 4.13 0.99 32.57
N MET A 265 3.67 1.59 33.67
CA MET A 265 4.38 1.62 34.96
C MET A 265 4.00 0.44 35.85
N SER A 266 4.86 0.10 36.81
CA SER A 266 4.55 -0.87 37.87
C SER A 266 3.43 -0.36 38.80
N SER A 267 2.73 -1.27 39.49
CA SER A 267 1.65 -0.90 40.42
C SER A 267 2.11 0.03 41.55
N ASP A 268 3.36 -0.14 42.00
CA ASP A 268 3.92 0.65 43.08
C ASP A 268 4.21 2.08 42.62
N MET A 269 4.80 2.25 41.42
CA MET A 269 5.06 3.57 40.82
C MET A 269 3.77 4.31 40.49
N ARG A 270 2.76 3.63 39.94
CA ARG A 270 1.44 4.24 39.69
C ARG A 270 0.85 4.80 40.98
N SER A 271 0.85 3.99 42.04
CA SER A 271 0.31 4.39 43.35
C SER A 271 1.09 5.57 43.94
N GLU A 272 2.40 5.62 43.74
CA GLU A 272 3.26 6.70 44.21
C GLU A 272 3.00 8.01 43.44
N LEU A 273 2.89 7.93 42.11
CA LEU A 273 2.58 9.08 41.26
C LEU A 273 1.19 9.65 41.55
N GLU A 274 0.17 8.79 41.71
CA GLU A 274 -1.18 9.22 42.11
C GLU A 274 -1.19 9.97 43.45
N GLN A 275 -0.44 9.47 44.45
CA GLN A 275 -0.32 10.15 45.75
C GLN A 275 0.43 11.48 45.64
N MET A 276 1.43 11.56 44.78
CA MET A 276 2.17 12.80 44.51
C MET A 276 1.27 13.85 43.86
N MET A 277 0.45 13.44 42.89
CA MET A 277 -0.57 14.31 42.27
C MET A 277 -1.57 14.82 43.31
N GLN A 278 -2.04 13.94 44.19
CA GLN A 278 -3.02 14.29 45.22
C GLN A 278 -2.46 15.24 46.30
N SER A 279 -1.15 15.20 46.56
CA SER A 279 -0.52 16.04 47.59
C SER A 279 -0.06 17.41 47.08
N SER A 280 0.22 17.53 45.78
CA SER A 280 0.71 18.76 45.16
C SER A 280 -0.41 19.70 44.67
N MET A 281 -1.58 19.18 44.33
CA MET A 281 -2.70 19.97 43.81
C MET A 281 -3.74 20.35 44.88
N ASP A 282 -4.42 21.47 44.68
CA ASP A 282 -5.56 21.88 45.51
C ASP A 282 -6.75 20.94 45.32
N SER A 283 -7.48 20.67 46.40
CA SER A 283 -8.58 19.69 46.41
C SER A 283 -9.73 20.04 45.45
N SER A 284 -9.95 21.33 45.19
CA SER A 284 -10.99 21.81 44.26
C SER A 284 -10.60 21.56 42.80
N MET A 285 -9.36 21.86 42.42
CA MET A 285 -8.82 21.60 41.08
C MET A 285 -8.80 20.10 40.76
N MET A 286 -8.44 19.26 41.72
CA MET A 286 -8.48 17.80 41.56
C MET A 286 -9.91 17.31 41.29
N GLN A 287 -10.90 17.89 41.98
CA GLN A 287 -12.30 17.55 41.77
C GLN A 287 -12.74 17.92 40.35
N ASP A 288 -12.43 19.13 39.88
CA ASP A 288 -12.75 19.60 38.53
C ASP A 288 -12.11 18.72 37.44
N LEU A 289 -10.85 18.30 37.61
CA LEU A 289 -10.14 17.39 36.68
C LEU A 289 -10.70 15.97 36.70
N SER A 290 -11.07 15.44 37.88
CA SER A 290 -11.67 14.11 37.97
C SER A 290 -13.07 14.06 37.33
N GLU A 291 -13.84 15.14 37.43
CA GLU A 291 -15.11 15.28 36.72
C GLU A 291 -14.89 15.29 35.20
N LEU A 292 -13.90 16.06 34.73
CA LEU A 292 -13.50 16.08 33.32
C LEU A 292 -13.15 14.69 32.79
N ALA A 293 -12.26 13.97 33.51
CA ALA A 293 -11.83 12.63 33.14
C ALA A 293 -12.99 11.62 33.12
N SER A 294 -13.90 11.69 34.12
CA SER A 294 -15.08 10.84 34.17
C SER A 294 -16.03 11.10 33.01
N MET A 295 -16.33 12.37 32.70
CA MET A 295 -17.19 12.73 31.57
C MET A 295 -16.58 12.26 30.25
N MET A 296 -15.28 12.45 30.07
CA MET A 296 -14.57 12.02 28.87
C MET A 296 -14.56 10.49 28.72
N TYR A 297 -14.35 9.73 29.80
CA TYR A 297 -14.43 8.27 29.77
C TYR A 297 -15.84 7.77 29.44
N ASP A 298 -16.88 8.37 30.04
CA ASP A 298 -18.27 8.01 29.78
C ASP A 298 -18.70 8.29 28.34
N MET A 299 -18.22 9.39 27.74
CA MET A 299 -18.49 9.75 26.35
C MET A 299 -17.63 8.95 25.36
N PHE A 300 -16.36 8.73 25.70
CA PHE A 300 -15.34 8.13 24.83
C PHE A 300 -14.47 7.17 25.65
N PRO A 301 -14.88 5.90 25.80
CA PRO A 301 -14.05 4.90 26.44
C PRO A 301 -12.72 4.77 25.70
N PHE A 302 -11.62 5.07 26.39
CA PHE A 302 -10.27 5.03 25.84
C PHE A 302 -9.54 3.71 26.13
N ASP A 303 -10.26 2.67 26.59
CA ASP A 303 -9.69 1.34 26.86
C ASP A 303 -9.03 0.71 25.62
N ASP A 304 -9.56 1.00 24.41
CA ASP A 304 -9.00 0.54 23.14
C ASP A 304 -7.86 1.44 22.60
N MET A 305 -7.69 2.64 23.18
CA MET A 305 -6.66 3.62 22.81
C MET A 305 -5.42 3.55 23.73
N ALA A 306 -5.64 3.25 25.01
CA ALA A 306 -4.57 3.07 25.97
C ALA A 306 -3.86 1.75 25.71
N ASN A 307 -2.61 1.84 25.26
CA ASN A 307 -1.74 0.69 25.06
C ASN A 307 -0.71 0.60 26.20
N GLU A 308 -0.43 -0.63 26.64
CA GLU A 308 0.71 -0.94 27.49
C GLU A 308 1.97 -1.04 26.63
N TYR A 309 3.01 -0.29 27.02
CA TYR A 309 4.28 -0.24 26.31
C TYR A 309 5.39 -0.90 27.15
N PRO A 310 5.98 -2.01 26.67
CA PRO A 310 7.03 -2.71 27.40
C PRO A 310 8.40 -2.04 27.17
N PHE A 311 8.72 -1.04 27.99
CA PHE A 311 10.04 -0.41 28.00
C PHE A 311 11.11 -1.38 28.49
N MET A 312 12.26 -1.41 27.81
CA MET A 312 13.36 -2.35 28.07
C MET A 312 14.74 -1.68 28.02
N GLY A 313 14.79 -0.36 27.91
CA GLY A 313 16.05 0.39 27.80
C GLY A 313 16.70 0.72 29.14
N ASP A 314 17.71 1.58 29.06
CA ASP A 314 18.52 2.02 30.20
C ASP A 314 18.52 3.55 30.37
N GLU A 315 18.11 4.33 29.35
CA GLU A 315 18.11 5.80 29.39
C GLU A 315 16.93 6.30 30.24
N SER A 316 17.24 7.09 31.27
CA SER A 316 16.22 7.67 32.13
C SER A 316 15.41 8.75 31.41
N LEU A 317 14.16 8.88 31.81
CA LEU A 317 13.24 9.90 31.31
C LEU A 317 12.77 10.74 32.48
N THR A 318 12.55 12.03 32.22
CA THR A 318 11.71 12.86 33.08
C THR A 318 10.23 12.59 32.76
N LEU A 319 9.33 12.93 33.67
CA LEU A 319 7.88 12.79 33.45
C LEU A 319 7.42 13.47 32.16
N ASP A 320 7.92 14.67 31.89
CA ASP A 320 7.59 15.45 30.69
C ASP A 320 8.01 14.72 29.41
N GLN A 321 9.24 14.18 29.39
CA GLN A 321 9.75 13.42 28.26
C GLN A 321 9.01 12.09 28.09
N ALA A 322 8.62 11.43 29.19
CA ALA A 322 7.82 10.21 29.12
C ALA A 322 6.44 10.46 28.53
N MET A 323 5.77 11.54 28.90
CA MET A 323 4.48 11.93 28.32
C MET A 323 4.59 12.27 26.83
N GLU A 324 5.60 13.06 26.43
CA GLU A 324 5.86 13.36 25.02
C GLU A 324 6.12 12.06 24.22
N LEU A 325 6.89 11.15 24.79
CA LEU A 325 7.18 9.85 24.18
C LEU A 325 5.91 8.98 24.05
N MET A 326 5.02 8.98 25.04
CA MET A 326 3.75 8.26 24.95
C MET A 326 2.86 8.81 23.83
N GLY A 327 2.76 10.13 23.69
CA GLY A 327 2.03 10.75 22.58
C GLY A 327 2.61 10.37 21.21
N GLN A 328 3.93 10.31 21.09
CA GLN A 328 4.60 9.81 19.88
C GLN A 328 4.31 8.33 19.62
N LEU A 329 4.38 7.47 20.64
CA LEU A 329 4.10 6.03 20.48
C LEU A 329 2.63 5.77 20.10
N GLN A 330 1.71 6.53 20.66
CA GLN A 330 0.28 6.43 20.38
C GLN A 330 -0.04 6.90 18.96
N SER A 331 0.52 8.02 18.50
CA SER A 331 0.35 8.48 17.11
C SER A 331 0.96 7.49 16.10
N MET A 332 2.08 6.85 16.43
CA MET A 332 2.61 5.74 15.62
C MET A 332 1.64 4.53 15.59
N ASP A 333 0.97 4.21 16.68
CA ASP A 333 -0.03 3.13 16.70
C ASP A 333 -1.27 3.47 15.89
N GLN A 334 -1.74 4.72 15.94
CA GLN A 334 -2.83 5.21 15.09
C GLN A 334 -2.46 5.11 13.60
N LEU A 335 -1.25 5.55 13.23
CA LEU A 335 -0.75 5.43 11.86
C LEU A 335 -0.62 3.96 11.42
N ASP A 336 -0.13 3.05 12.29
CA ASP A 336 -0.10 1.60 11.98
C ASP A 336 -1.51 1.06 11.73
N GLN A 337 -2.51 1.49 12.51
CA GLN A 337 -3.92 1.11 12.32
C GLN A 337 -4.50 1.66 11.00
N GLN A 338 -4.24 2.93 10.67
CA GLN A 338 -4.64 3.52 9.39
C GLN A 338 -4.04 2.73 8.22
N ILE A 339 -2.71 2.49 8.25
CA ILE A 339 -2.02 1.70 7.23
C ILE A 339 -2.62 0.29 7.11
N GLN A 340 -2.93 -0.37 8.23
CA GLN A 340 -3.60 -1.67 8.23
C GLN A 340 -5.02 -1.62 7.64
N SER A 341 -5.76 -0.55 7.88
CA SER A 341 -7.08 -0.31 7.28
C SER A 341 -6.96 -0.26 5.76
N VAL A 342 -6.07 0.60 5.26
CA VAL A 342 -5.81 0.80 3.82
C VAL A 342 -5.35 -0.49 3.15
N MET A 343 -4.48 -1.27 3.80
CA MET A 343 -4.06 -2.57 3.27
C MET A 343 -5.22 -3.58 3.10
N ARG A 344 -6.33 -3.41 3.83
CA ARG A 344 -7.52 -4.28 3.77
C ARG A 344 -8.56 -3.75 2.79
N ASN A 345 -8.99 -2.49 2.95
CA ASN A 345 -10.06 -1.87 2.15
C ASN A 345 -9.55 -1.36 0.79
N GLY A 346 -8.29 -0.93 0.69
CA GLY A 346 -7.69 -0.31 -0.48
C GLY A 346 -7.93 1.19 -0.61
N ASP A 347 -8.50 1.83 0.41
CA ASP A 347 -8.81 3.25 0.42
C ASP A 347 -7.65 4.04 1.02
N ILE A 348 -6.86 4.69 0.17
CA ILE A 348 -5.61 5.36 0.57
C ILE A 348 -5.84 6.78 1.08
N GLU A 349 -7.05 7.32 0.92
CA GLU A 349 -7.45 8.64 1.41
C GLU A 349 -7.59 8.66 2.94
N ASP A 350 -7.73 7.49 3.58
CA ASP A 350 -7.85 7.34 5.05
C ASP A 350 -6.53 7.59 5.83
N ILE A 351 -5.39 7.79 5.16
CA ILE A 351 -4.08 7.98 5.83
C ILE A 351 -3.79 9.46 6.04
N ASP A 352 -3.46 9.82 7.27
CA ASP A 352 -2.99 11.15 7.65
C ASP A 352 -1.54 11.38 7.18
N LEU A 353 -1.36 12.27 6.21
CA LEU A 353 -0.06 12.59 5.63
C LEU A 353 0.87 13.37 6.58
N ASP A 354 0.30 14.13 7.53
CA ASP A 354 1.09 14.89 8.49
C ASP A 354 1.71 13.93 9.53
N GLN A 355 0.97 12.90 9.96
CA GLN A 355 1.52 11.81 10.79
C GLN A 355 2.61 11.01 10.06
N VAL A 356 2.44 10.76 8.75
CA VAL A 356 3.46 10.10 7.94
C VAL A 356 4.75 10.93 7.90
N GLU A 357 4.65 12.25 7.73
CA GLU A 357 5.82 13.13 7.75
C GLU A 357 6.50 13.15 9.11
N GLU A 358 5.71 13.29 10.20
CA GLU A 358 6.22 13.38 11.56
C GLU A 358 7.04 12.14 11.95
N HIS A 359 6.53 10.94 11.66
CA HIS A 359 7.18 9.70 12.08
C HIS A 359 8.16 9.15 11.03
N LEU A 360 7.80 9.17 9.74
CA LEU A 360 8.57 8.51 8.68
C LEU A 360 9.38 9.48 7.80
N GLY A 361 9.16 10.80 7.95
CA GLY A 361 9.87 11.87 7.27
C GLY A 361 9.23 12.34 5.96
N GLU A 362 9.70 13.49 5.46
CA GLU A 362 9.19 14.12 4.23
C GLU A 362 9.21 13.20 2.99
N ASP A 363 10.21 12.32 2.88
CA ASP A 363 10.30 11.37 1.76
C ASP A 363 9.14 10.37 1.76
N ALA A 364 8.67 9.95 2.93
CA ALA A 364 7.53 9.05 3.07
C ALA A 364 6.22 9.77 2.77
N ARG A 365 6.07 11.02 3.23
CA ARG A 365 4.92 11.87 2.90
C ARG A 365 4.77 12.04 1.39
N ARG A 366 5.85 12.42 0.69
CA ARG A 366 5.84 12.56 -0.78
C ARG A 366 5.42 11.27 -1.49
N GLN A 367 5.89 10.11 -1.01
CA GLN A 367 5.49 8.82 -1.57
C GLN A 367 4.00 8.55 -1.37
N MET A 368 3.47 8.85 -0.19
CA MET A 368 2.05 8.66 0.11
C MET A 368 1.16 9.59 -0.71
N GLU A 369 1.53 10.87 -0.86
CA GLU A 369 0.82 11.83 -1.72
C GLU A 369 0.71 11.31 -3.15
N GLN A 370 1.77 10.74 -3.70
CA GLN A 370 1.73 10.18 -5.05
C GLN A 370 0.91 8.92 -5.18
N MET A 371 0.92 8.07 -4.16
CA MET A 371 0.07 6.89 -4.15
C MET A 371 -1.42 7.28 -4.10
N GLN A 372 -1.77 8.38 -3.42
CA GLN A 372 -3.11 8.97 -3.45
C GLN A 372 -3.47 9.52 -4.85
N GLU A 373 -2.54 10.21 -5.51
CA GLU A 373 -2.75 10.76 -6.86
C GLU A 373 -2.86 9.69 -7.96
N LEU A 374 -2.29 8.50 -7.75
CA LEU A 374 -2.20 7.42 -8.75
C LEU A 374 -3.57 7.04 -9.33
N ILE A 375 -4.59 6.87 -8.49
CA ILE A 375 -5.93 6.49 -8.95
C ILE A 375 -6.51 7.60 -9.82
N GLN A 376 -6.36 8.86 -9.38
CA GLN A 376 -6.83 10.02 -10.13
C GLN A 376 -6.11 10.13 -11.49
N GLN A 377 -4.80 9.94 -11.54
CA GLN A 377 -4.03 9.95 -12.78
C GLN A 377 -4.51 8.88 -13.78
N LEU A 378 -4.80 7.67 -13.31
CA LEU A 378 -5.33 6.59 -14.17
C LEU A 378 -6.75 6.87 -14.69
N GLU A 379 -7.58 7.55 -13.90
CA GLU A 379 -8.92 8.00 -14.31
C GLU A 379 -8.85 9.16 -15.31
N GLU A 380 -7.99 10.16 -15.07
CA GLU A 380 -7.76 11.31 -15.95
C GLU A 380 -7.16 10.91 -17.31
N ALA A 381 -6.21 9.97 -17.29
CA ALA A 381 -5.67 9.32 -18.50
C ALA A 381 -6.75 8.51 -19.25
N GLY A 382 -7.88 8.22 -18.60
CA GLY A 382 -8.99 7.45 -19.13
C GLY A 382 -8.65 5.97 -19.24
N TYR A 383 -7.73 5.44 -18.42
CA TYR A 383 -7.44 4.01 -18.32
C TYR A 383 -8.43 3.29 -17.40
N LEU A 384 -8.86 3.96 -16.34
CA LEU A 384 -9.87 3.48 -15.40
C LEU A 384 -11.14 4.33 -15.43
N LYS A 385 -12.24 3.76 -14.95
CA LYS A 385 -13.50 4.46 -14.70
C LYS A 385 -14.10 3.93 -13.39
N ARG A 386 -14.67 4.84 -12.58
CA ARG A 386 -15.43 4.47 -11.39
C ARG A 386 -16.85 4.01 -11.76
N LYS A 387 -17.31 2.89 -11.21
CA LYS A 387 -18.67 2.36 -11.38
C LYS A 387 -19.20 1.88 -10.03
N GLY A 388 -19.97 2.76 -9.37
CA GLY A 388 -20.30 2.57 -7.95
C GLY A 388 -19.02 2.65 -7.12
N ASP A 389 -18.83 1.68 -6.23
CA ASP A 389 -17.65 1.63 -5.34
C ASP A 389 -16.44 0.93 -5.99
N ASN A 390 -16.57 0.42 -7.22
CA ASN A 390 -15.51 -0.34 -7.89
C ASN A 390 -14.90 0.42 -9.07
N LEU A 391 -13.59 0.24 -9.27
CA LEU A 391 -12.88 0.67 -10.48
C LEU A 391 -12.92 -0.42 -11.56
N GLU A 392 -13.21 -0.02 -12.80
CA GLU A 392 -13.22 -0.88 -13.98
C GLU A 392 -12.25 -0.35 -15.06
N LEU A 393 -11.69 -1.25 -15.87
CA LEU A 393 -10.87 -0.87 -17.02
C LEU A 393 -11.73 -0.25 -18.12
N THR A 394 -11.22 0.81 -18.75
CA THR A 394 -11.82 1.35 -19.98
C THR A 394 -11.30 0.59 -21.20
N ALA A 395 -11.94 0.82 -22.36
CA ALA A 395 -11.42 0.33 -23.64
C ALA A 395 -10.01 0.85 -23.98
N ARG A 396 -9.58 1.98 -23.39
CA ARG A 396 -8.20 2.49 -23.55
C ARG A 396 -7.24 1.73 -22.64
N GLY A 397 -7.59 1.55 -21.36
CA GLY A 397 -6.80 0.74 -20.41
C GLY A 397 -6.58 -0.68 -20.91
N MET A 398 -7.62 -1.25 -21.51
CA MET A 398 -7.56 -2.56 -22.15
C MET A 398 -6.57 -2.68 -23.29
N ARG A 399 -6.55 -1.67 -24.17
CA ARG A 399 -5.60 -1.64 -25.27
C ARG A 399 -4.17 -1.50 -24.76
N LYS A 400 -3.95 -0.70 -23.71
CA LYS A 400 -2.64 -0.53 -23.07
C LYS A 400 -2.12 -1.86 -22.50
N LEU A 401 -2.93 -2.56 -21.72
CA LEU A 401 -2.58 -3.89 -21.17
C LEU A 401 -2.24 -4.91 -22.28
N ALA A 402 -3.05 -4.96 -23.33
CA ALA A 402 -2.82 -5.89 -24.44
C ALA A 402 -1.56 -5.53 -25.25
N GLN A 403 -1.26 -4.25 -25.43
CA GLN A 403 -0.04 -3.77 -26.07
C GLN A 403 1.20 -4.14 -25.25
N GLN A 404 1.15 -4.01 -23.93
CA GLN A 404 2.23 -4.40 -23.03
C GLN A 404 2.46 -5.91 -23.07
N ALA A 405 1.40 -6.71 -22.96
CA ALA A 405 1.47 -8.16 -23.11
C ALA A 405 2.12 -8.57 -24.44
N LEU A 406 1.77 -7.91 -25.55
CA LEU A 406 2.42 -8.12 -26.84
C LEU A 406 3.92 -7.76 -26.78
N ARG A 407 4.26 -6.59 -26.24
CA ARG A 407 5.64 -6.10 -26.14
C ARG A 407 6.53 -7.08 -25.37
N GLU A 408 6.06 -7.55 -24.22
CA GLU A 408 6.77 -8.51 -23.37
C GLU A 408 7.03 -9.82 -24.11
N LEU A 409 6.00 -10.42 -24.71
CA LEU A 409 6.14 -11.66 -25.50
C LEU A 409 7.12 -11.50 -26.69
N PHE A 410 7.13 -10.35 -27.35
CA PHE A 410 8.09 -10.06 -28.44
C PHE A 410 9.50 -9.73 -27.96
N SER A 411 9.65 -9.20 -26.74
CA SER A 411 10.96 -8.93 -26.15
C SER A 411 11.70 -10.24 -25.82
N GLU A 412 10.97 -11.25 -25.33
CA GLU A 412 11.47 -12.60 -25.10
C GLU A 412 11.89 -13.27 -26.42
N LEU A 413 11.10 -13.10 -27.48
CA LEU A 413 11.42 -13.59 -28.83
C LEU A 413 12.74 -13.05 -29.41
N LYS A 414 13.13 -11.81 -29.08
CA LYS A 414 14.37 -11.18 -29.57
C LYS A 414 15.62 -11.69 -28.86
N LYS A 415 15.54 -12.04 -27.57
CA LYS A 415 16.68 -12.53 -26.78
C LYS A 415 17.22 -13.88 -27.28
N ASP A 416 16.38 -14.68 -27.94
CA ASP A 416 16.75 -16.01 -28.45
C ASP A 416 17.07 -16.09 -29.95
N ARG A 417 17.00 -14.97 -30.70
CA ARG A 417 17.26 -14.95 -32.16
C ARG A 417 18.60 -14.34 -32.50
N ILE A 418 19.68 -15.09 -32.28
CA ILE A 418 20.92 -14.95 -33.06
C ILE A 418 20.82 -15.97 -34.21
N GLY A 419 20.38 -15.52 -35.39
CA GLY A 419 20.51 -16.27 -36.65
C GLY A 419 19.25 -16.41 -37.53
N SER A 420 19.29 -15.70 -38.67
CA SER A 420 18.80 -16.10 -40.00
C SER A 420 17.28 -16.17 -40.30
N HIS A 421 16.76 -15.18 -41.04
CA HIS A 421 16.39 -15.27 -42.48
C HIS A 421 15.29 -14.26 -42.88
N GLU A 422 15.64 -13.35 -43.79
CA GLU A 422 14.74 -12.83 -44.82
C GLU A 422 14.76 -13.79 -46.01
N VAL A 423 13.59 -14.23 -46.48
CA VAL A 423 13.42 -14.85 -47.80
C VAL A 423 12.10 -14.34 -48.36
N PHE A 424 12.19 -13.60 -49.46
CA PHE A 424 11.04 -13.17 -50.27
C PHE A 424 10.69 -14.29 -51.27
N TYR A 425 9.40 -14.60 -51.42
CA TYR A 425 8.89 -15.41 -52.54
C TYR A 425 7.58 -14.80 -53.08
N ARG A 426 7.47 -14.75 -54.42
CA ARG A 426 6.37 -14.15 -55.21
C ARG A 426 5.38 -15.25 -55.63
N GLY A 427 4.07 -14.95 -55.54
CA GLY A 427 2.96 -15.72 -56.11
C GLY A 427 2.10 -14.84 -57.01
N ASP A 428 1.43 -15.44 -58.01
CA ASP A 428 0.73 -14.77 -59.11
C ASP A 428 -0.70 -14.33 -58.71
N GLY A 429 -1.06 -13.08 -59.03
CA GLY A 429 -2.43 -12.52 -59.03
C GLY A 429 -3.04 -11.98 -57.73
N GLY A 430 -2.67 -10.78 -57.25
CA GLY A 430 -3.28 -10.08 -56.09
C GLY A 430 -3.85 -8.67 -56.40
N GLU A 431 -4.21 -7.89 -55.37
CA GLU A 431 -4.61 -6.47 -55.52
C GLU A 431 -3.38 -5.56 -55.72
N GLN A 432 -3.47 -4.55 -56.59
CA GLN A 432 -2.35 -3.64 -56.89
C GLN A 432 -1.99 -2.77 -55.68
N THR A 433 -0.72 -2.79 -55.25
CA THR A 433 -0.22 -2.02 -54.09
C THR A 433 0.09 -0.56 -54.41
N GLY A 434 0.00 -0.17 -55.70
CA GLY A 434 0.42 1.14 -56.20
C GLY A 434 1.94 1.29 -56.37
N GLU A 435 2.74 0.32 -55.89
CA GLU A 435 4.16 0.23 -56.20
C GLU A 435 4.40 -0.49 -57.53
N THR A 436 5.48 -0.10 -58.22
CA THR A 436 5.92 -0.73 -59.46
C THR A 436 7.33 -1.29 -59.31
N LYS A 437 7.67 -2.26 -60.15
CA LYS A 437 9.04 -2.79 -60.24
C LYS A 437 9.44 -2.99 -61.71
N PRO A 438 10.75 -2.97 -62.05
CA PRO A 438 11.23 -3.37 -63.37
C PRO A 438 10.81 -4.80 -63.73
N TYR A 439 10.42 -5.00 -64.98
CA TYR A 439 10.02 -6.31 -65.50
C TYR A 439 11.23 -7.25 -65.61
N GLU A 440 11.12 -8.44 -65.01
CA GLU A 440 12.09 -9.52 -65.13
C GLU A 440 11.48 -10.71 -65.89
N PHE A 441 12.30 -11.45 -66.63
CA PHE A 441 11.83 -12.62 -67.36
C PHE A 441 11.22 -13.66 -66.40
N GLY A 442 9.92 -13.94 -66.57
CA GLY A 442 9.14 -14.83 -65.69
C GLY A 442 8.10 -14.10 -64.83
N ASP A 443 8.10 -12.78 -64.81
CA ASP A 443 7.04 -12.00 -64.16
C ASP A 443 5.72 -12.02 -64.97
N PRO A 444 4.55 -11.92 -64.29
CA PRO A 444 3.27 -11.74 -64.98
C PRO A 444 3.26 -10.41 -65.75
N PHE A 445 2.72 -10.44 -66.97
CA PHE A 445 2.73 -9.30 -67.89
C PHE A 445 1.63 -8.25 -67.56
N ASP A 446 1.57 -7.81 -66.30
CA ASP A 446 0.72 -6.69 -65.84
C ASP A 446 1.50 -5.37 -65.87
N VAL A 447 1.72 -4.86 -67.07
CA VAL A 447 2.57 -3.69 -67.33
C VAL A 447 1.90 -2.41 -66.84
N ASN A 448 2.59 -1.66 -65.98
CA ASN A 448 2.22 -0.29 -65.66
C ASN A 448 2.57 0.63 -66.84
N LEU A 449 1.59 0.86 -67.71
CA LEU A 449 1.78 1.65 -68.94
C LEU A 449 2.28 3.07 -68.64
N HIS A 450 1.78 3.71 -67.57
CA HIS A 450 2.19 5.07 -67.21
C HIS A 450 3.67 5.14 -66.88
N ARG A 451 4.15 4.26 -66.00
CA ARG A 451 5.54 4.21 -65.58
C ARG A 451 6.46 3.74 -66.71
N THR A 452 6.01 2.77 -67.50
CA THR A 452 6.74 2.26 -68.67
C THR A 452 6.95 3.35 -69.74
N LEU A 453 5.90 4.12 -70.06
CA LEU A 453 6.00 5.25 -70.98
C LEU A 453 6.86 6.37 -70.39
N PHE A 454 6.73 6.64 -69.09
CA PHE A 454 7.55 7.64 -68.40
C PHE A 454 9.04 7.30 -68.47
N ASN A 455 9.42 6.04 -68.22
CA ASN A 455 10.81 5.57 -68.30
C ASN A 455 11.38 5.72 -69.72
N SER A 456 10.60 5.35 -70.74
CA SER A 456 10.99 5.54 -72.14
C SER A 456 11.20 7.01 -72.51
N VAL A 457 10.32 7.91 -72.05
CA VAL A 457 10.46 9.36 -72.26
C VAL A 457 11.65 9.93 -71.49
N LEU A 458 11.93 9.43 -70.28
CA LEU A 458 13.10 9.83 -69.49
C LEU A 458 14.40 9.42 -70.21
N ARG A 459 14.42 8.25 -70.85
CA ARG A 459 15.58 7.69 -71.56
C ARG A 459 15.86 8.41 -72.88
N ASN A 460 14.84 8.63 -73.71
CA ASN A 460 15.01 9.12 -75.09
C ASN A 460 14.61 10.60 -75.28
N GLY A 461 14.08 11.24 -74.24
CA GLY A 461 13.48 12.57 -74.31
C GLY A 461 12.07 12.54 -74.93
N PRO A 462 11.33 13.67 -74.91
CA PRO A 462 9.95 13.75 -75.41
C PRO A 462 9.91 13.81 -76.95
N LYS A 463 10.21 12.69 -77.60
CA LYS A 463 10.08 12.51 -79.07
C LYS A 463 8.93 11.57 -79.39
N VAL A 464 8.27 11.82 -80.52
CA VAL A 464 7.17 10.99 -81.04
C VAL A 464 7.58 10.47 -82.43
N PRO A 465 7.43 9.17 -82.73
CA PRO A 465 6.86 8.12 -81.89
C PRO A 465 7.76 7.72 -80.71
N ILE A 466 7.15 7.29 -79.59
CA ILE A 466 7.85 6.82 -78.39
C ILE A 466 8.40 5.42 -78.67
N GLU A 467 9.72 5.23 -78.53
CA GLU A 467 10.38 3.92 -78.68
C GLU A 467 10.51 3.20 -77.33
N LEU A 468 9.78 2.09 -77.16
CA LEU A 468 9.82 1.25 -75.95
C LEU A 468 10.88 0.14 -76.08
N ASN A 469 11.75 0.02 -75.07
CA ASN A 469 12.70 -1.10 -74.90
C ASN A 469 12.33 -1.95 -73.68
N ALA A 470 12.86 -3.17 -73.61
CA ALA A 470 12.61 -4.09 -72.49
C ALA A 470 12.94 -3.48 -71.11
N GLU A 471 13.99 -2.65 -71.03
CA GLU A 471 14.40 -1.95 -69.80
C GLU A 471 13.41 -0.88 -69.34
N ASP A 472 12.51 -0.41 -70.22
CA ASP A 472 11.51 0.60 -69.88
C ASP A 472 10.31 -0.04 -69.16
N PHE A 473 10.09 -1.35 -69.30
CA PHE A 473 8.92 -2.03 -68.75
C PHE A 473 8.96 -2.12 -67.23
N GLU A 474 7.95 -1.54 -66.59
CA GLU A 474 7.64 -1.78 -65.19
C GLU A 474 6.27 -2.47 -65.07
N ILE A 475 6.16 -3.37 -64.11
CA ILE A 475 4.89 -4.05 -63.78
C ILE A 475 4.35 -3.54 -62.45
N ASN A 476 3.04 -3.66 -62.27
CA ASN A 476 2.42 -3.41 -60.97
C ASN A 476 2.82 -4.49 -59.97
N ARG A 477 3.12 -4.09 -58.74
CA ARG A 477 3.30 -5.03 -57.63
C ARG A 477 1.92 -5.35 -57.05
N THR A 478 1.60 -6.63 -56.93
CA THR A 478 0.36 -7.09 -56.28
C THR A 478 0.67 -7.81 -54.98
N GLU A 479 -0.07 -7.53 -53.92
CA GLU A 479 0.01 -8.28 -52.66
C GLU A 479 -1.23 -9.15 -52.46
N HIS A 480 -1.01 -10.38 -51.98
CA HIS A 480 -2.05 -11.31 -51.57
C HIS A 480 -2.31 -11.15 -50.07
N LEU A 481 -3.28 -10.33 -49.69
CA LEU A 481 -3.82 -10.33 -48.33
C LEU A 481 -4.95 -11.36 -48.25
N SER A 482 -4.60 -12.63 -48.05
CA SER A 482 -5.62 -13.66 -47.78
C SER A 482 -6.22 -13.43 -46.39
N GLN A 483 -7.47 -12.98 -46.34
CA GLN A 483 -8.21 -12.85 -45.07
C GLN A 483 -8.24 -14.19 -44.33
N THR A 484 -8.08 -14.12 -43.02
CA THR A 484 -8.09 -15.28 -42.13
C THR A 484 -9.17 -15.15 -41.06
N ALA A 485 -9.87 -16.24 -40.76
CA ALA A 485 -10.76 -16.34 -39.61
C ALA A 485 -10.14 -17.29 -38.58
N THR A 486 -9.94 -16.79 -37.37
CA THR A 486 -9.27 -17.49 -36.27
C THR A 486 -10.22 -17.57 -35.08
N VAL A 487 -10.41 -18.77 -34.54
CA VAL A 487 -11.02 -18.96 -33.22
C VAL A 487 -9.93 -19.37 -32.25
N LEU A 488 -9.79 -18.65 -31.13
CA LEU A 488 -8.97 -19.05 -30.00
C LEU A 488 -9.85 -19.75 -28.97
N LEU A 489 -9.56 -21.03 -28.72
CA LEU A 489 -10.18 -21.82 -27.67
C LEU A 489 -9.30 -21.75 -26.42
N LEU A 490 -9.83 -21.20 -25.33
CA LEU A 490 -9.17 -21.10 -24.03
C LEU A 490 -9.79 -22.07 -23.03
N ASP A 491 -8.99 -22.99 -22.52
CA ASP A 491 -9.39 -23.88 -21.43
C ASP A 491 -9.51 -23.10 -20.12
N GLN A 492 -10.71 -23.11 -19.53
CA GLN A 492 -11.05 -22.47 -18.24
C GLN A 492 -11.18 -23.49 -17.11
N SER A 493 -10.77 -24.73 -17.33
CA SER A 493 -10.86 -25.79 -16.33
C SER A 493 -10.01 -25.50 -15.09
N ARG A 494 -10.36 -26.17 -14.00
CA ARG A 494 -9.70 -26.00 -12.69
C ARG A 494 -8.19 -26.28 -12.73
N SER A 495 -7.71 -27.18 -13.59
CA SER A 495 -6.26 -27.49 -13.72
C SER A 495 -5.47 -26.27 -14.16
N MET A 496 -5.98 -25.52 -15.14
CA MET A 496 -5.35 -24.30 -15.67
C MET A 496 -5.07 -23.27 -14.57
N GLY A 497 -5.97 -23.16 -13.61
CA GLY A 497 -5.82 -22.31 -12.42
C GLY A 497 -4.79 -22.85 -11.42
N MET A 498 -4.90 -24.13 -11.07
CA MET A 498 -4.03 -24.75 -10.05
C MET A 498 -2.56 -24.78 -10.46
N PHE A 499 -2.26 -24.93 -11.75
CA PHE A 499 -0.89 -24.97 -12.26
C PHE A 499 -0.34 -23.60 -12.71
N GLY A 500 -1.09 -22.51 -12.52
CA GLY A 500 -0.68 -21.16 -12.92
C GLY A 500 -0.64 -20.91 -14.44
N SER A 501 -1.14 -21.85 -15.23
CA SER A 501 -1.17 -21.84 -16.69
C SER A 501 -2.15 -20.81 -17.28
N TRP A 502 -3.21 -20.47 -16.55
CA TRP A 502 -4.26 -19.56 -16.98
C TRP A 502 -3.74 -18.15 -17.32
N GLY A 503 -2.90 -17.57 -16.46
CA GLY A 503 -2.36 -16.22 -16.67
C GLY A 503 -1.61 -16.10 -17.99
N SER A 504 -0.76 -17.08 -18.30
CA SER A 504 -0.05 -17.15 -19.59
C SER A 504 -1.00 -17.29 -20.77
N ALA A 505 -2.02 -18.15 -20.67
CA ALA A 505 -3.00 -18.34 -21.74
C ALA A 505 -3.80 -17.07 -22.04
N LYS A 506 -4.24 -16.36 -21.00
CA LYS A 506 -4.94 -15.07 -21.10
C LYS A 506 -4.05 -13.97 -21.69
N LYS A 507 -2.78 -13.90 -21.27
CA LYS A 507 -1.78 -12.98 -21.84
C LYS A 507 -1.63 -13.19 -23.35
N VAL A 508 -1.55 -14.45 -23.79
CA VAL A 508 -1.51 -14.80 -25.22
C VAL A 508 -2.80 -14.40 -25.93
N ALA A 509 -3.96 -14.62 -25.33
CA ALA A 509 -5.24 -14.25 -25.90
C ALA A 509 -5.35 -12.73 -26.12
N MET A 510 -4.95 -11.92 -25.14
CA MET A 510 -4.93 -10.47 -25.25
C MET A 510 -3.93 -9.98 -26.28
N ALA A 511 -2.72 -10.55 -26.30
CA ALA A 511 -1.71 -10.22 -27.30
C ALA A 511 -2.19 -10.59 -28.72
N MET A 512 -2.86 -11.73 -28.90
CA MET A 512 -3.44 -12.16 -30.17
C MET A 512 -4.56 -11.23 -30.63
N TYR A 513 -5.47 -10.92 -29.71
CA TYR A 513 -6.54 -9.96 -29.95
C TYR A 513 -5.98 -8.63 -30.46
N TRP A 514 -5.00 -8.07 -29.75
CA TRP A 514 -4.37 -6.81 -30.13
C TRP A 514 -3.59 -6.91 -31.44
N LEU A 515 -2.80 -7.96 -31.64
CA LEU A 515 -2.04 -8.18 -32.87
C LEU A 515 -2.96 -8.22 -34.10
N ILE A 516 -4.07 -8.95 -34.01
CA ILE A 516 -5.02 -9.09 -35.11
C ILE A 516 -5.74 -7.77 -35.37
N HIS A 517 -6.27 -7.12 -34.34
CA HIS A 517 -7.01 -5.87 -34.52
C HIS A 517 -6.12 -4.70 -34.98
N SER A 518 -4.85 -4.67 -34.55
CA SER A 518 -3.92 -3.59 -34.92
C SER A 518 -3.25 -3.81 -36.26
N GLN A 519 -2.70 -5.00 -36.53
CA GLN A 519 -1.92 -5.27 -37.75
C GLN A 519 -2.76 -5.90 -38.87
N PHE A 520 -3.85 -6.59 -38.54
CA PHE A 520 -4.67 -7.36 -39.48
C PHE A 520 -6.16 -7.04 -39.36
N PRO A 521 -6.59 -5.77 -39.49
CA PRO A 521 -7.96 -5.32 -39.19
C PRO A 521 -9.05 -5.92 -40.11
N ARG A 522 -8.66 -6.61 -41.19
CA ARG A 522 -9.57 -7.33 -42.10
C ARG A 522 -9.75 -8.80 -41.74
N ASP A 523 -9.01 -9.32 -40.76
CA ASP A 523 -9.12 -10.70 -40.28
C ASP A 523 -10.22 -10.80 -39.21
N TYR A 524 -10.82 -11.98 -39.09
CA TYR A 524 -11.84 -12.26 -38.07
C TYR A 524 -11.19 -13.01 -36.91
N PHE A 525 -11.44 -12.55 -35.69
CA PHE A 525 -11.00 -13.19 -34.47
C PHE A 525 -12.18 -13.45 -33.56
N TYR A 526 -12.24 -14.65 -32.99
CA TYR A 526 -13.25 -15.04 -32.00
C TYR A 526 -12.57 -15.71 -30.82
N LEU A 527 -13.11 -15.48 -29.63
CA LEU A 527 -12.67 -16.12 -28.41
C LEU A 527 -13.76 -17.05 -27.88
N VAL A 528 -13.38 -18.27 -27.50
CA VAL A 528 -14.29 -19.23 -26.88
C VAL A 528 -13.61 -19.81 -25.66
N GLY A 529 -14.20 -19.57 -24.49
CA GLY A 529 -13.80 -20.21 -23.24
C GLY A 529 -14.50 -21.54 -23.09
N PHE A 530 -13.86 -22.54 -22.50
CA PHE A 530 -14.51 -23.82 -22.24
C PHE A 530 -14.12 -24.47 -20.91
N SER A 531 -15.12 -25.01 -20.23
CA SER A 531 -15.01 -25.90 -19.06
C SER A 531 -15.91 -27.12 -19.29
N ASP A 532 -16.95 -27.33 -18.48
CA ASP A 532 -18.07 -28.24 -18.74
C ASP A 532 -18.88 -27.87 -20.00
N TYR A 533 -19.03 -26.57 -20.30
CA TYR A 533 -19.58 -26.03 -21.56
C TYR A 533 -18.56 -25.11 -22.23
N GLY A 534 -18.69 -24.92 -23.55
CA GLY A 534 -18.04 -23.83 -24.26
C GLY A 534 -18.97 -22.61 -24.32
N MET A 535 -18.39 -21.41 -24.26
CA MET A 535 -19.08 -20.13 -24.37
C MET A 535 -18.24 -19.17 -25.23
N GLU A 536 -18.89 -18.41 -26.10
CA GLU A 536 -18.25 -17.29 -26.80
C GLU A 536 -17.99 -16.18 -25.78
N ILE A 537 -16.76 -15.67 -25.75
CA ILE A 537 -16.35 -14.60 -24.85
C ILE A 537 -16.32 -13.31 -25.66
N ASP A 538 -16.99 -12.27 -25.17
CA ASP A 538 -16.90 -10.94 -25.76
C ASP A 538 -15.50 -10.36 -25.54
N GLU A 539 -15.04 -9.58 -26.51
CA GLU A 539 -13.74 -8.92 -26.49
C GLU A 539 -13.59 -8.00 -25.28
N GLN A 540 -14.69 -7.42 -24.80
CA GLN A 540 -14.73 -6.53 -23.63
C GLN A 540 -14.54 -7.28 -22.30
N ASP A 541 -14.90 -8.57 -22.26
CA ASP A 541 -14.86 -9.38 -21.04
C ASP A 541 -13.52 -10.09 -20.83
N LEU A 542 -12.67 -10.14 -21.86
CA LEU A 542 -11.33 -10.74 -21.82
C LEU A 542 -10.45 -10.38 -20.59
N PRO A 543 -10.36 -9.12 -20.13
CA PRO A 543 -9.57 -8.75 -18.95
C PRO A 543 -10.13 -9.27 -17.64
N GLU A 544 -11.44 -9.34 -17.49
CA GLU A 544 -12.10 -9.77 -16.27
C GLU A 544 -12.25 -11.29 -16.24
N LEU A 545 -11.98 -11.95 -17.38
CA LEU A 545 -12.04 -13.38 -17.53
C LEU A 545 -11.10 -14.08 -16.54
N THR A 546 -11.68 -14.98 -15.77
CA THR A 546 -11.00 -15.88 -14.84
C THR A 546 -11.31 -17.34 -15.20
N TRP A 547 -10.59 -18.27 -14.57
CA TRP A 547 -10.83 -19.70 -14.71
C TRP A 547 -11.94 -20.16 -13.74
N ASN A 548 -12.63 -21.24 -14.08
CA ASN A 548 -13.79 -21.71 -13.32
C ASN A 548 -13.37 -22.58 -12.13
N ALA A 549 -13.32 -21.99 -10.93
CA ALA A 549 -12.89 -22.71 -9.72
C ALA A 549 -13.86 -23.80 -9.24
N TRP A 550 -15.15 -23.64 -9.56
CA TRP A 550 -16.24 -24.46 -9.03
C TRP A 550 -16.79 -25.49 -10.01
N VAL A 551 -16.36 -25.42 -11.28
CA VAL A 551 -16.91 -26.24 -12.36
C VAL A 551 -15.81 -27.12 -12.95
N SER A 552 -15.98 -28.42 -12.82
CA SER A 552 -15.02 -29.43 -13.32
C SER A 552 -15.43 -29.90 -14.71
N GLY A 553 -14.49 -29.88 -15.64
CA GLY A 553 -14.70 -30.38 -17.01
C GLY A 553 -13.84 -29.67 -18.04
N THR A 554 -13.46 -30.42 -19.06
CA THR A 554 -12.70 -29.95 -20.22
C THR A 554 -13.46 -30.41 -21.47
N ASN A 555 -14.46 -29.64 -21.89
CA ASN A 555 -15.37 -29.98 -22.98
C ASN A 555 -14.85 -29.47 -24.33
N MET A 556 -13.75 -30.08 -24.78
CA MET A 556 -13.16 -29.78 -26.10
C MET A 556 -14.17 -30.01 -27.24
N GLN A 557 -15.05 -31.01 -27.09
CA GLN A 557 -16.06 -31.33 -28.09
C GLN A 557 -17.01 -30.13 -28.31
N HIS A 558 -17.57 -29.56 -27.24
CA HIS A 558 -18.47 -28.43 -27.36
C HIS A 558 -17.75 -27.16 -27.84
N ALA A 559 -16.53 -26.92 -27.36
CA ALA A 559 -15.70 -25.81 -27.82
C ALA A 559 -15.45 -25.87 -29.34
N LEU A 560 -15.13 -27.05 -29.87
CA LEU A 560 -14.94 -27.28 -31.31
C LEU A 560 -16.24 -27.11 -32.11
N VAL A 561 -17.39 -27.55 -31.58
CA VAL A 561 -18.71 -27.31 -32.19
C VAL A 561 -18.97 -25.80 -32.35
N LEU A 562 -18.71 -25.02 -31.30
CA LEU A 562 -18.89 -23.56 -31.32
C LEU A 562 -17.91 -22.90 -32.29
N ALA A 563 -16.63 -23.26 -32.24
CA ALA A 563 -15.62 -22.74 -33.16
C ALA A 563 -15.99 -23.01 -34.62
N ARG A 564 -16.42 -24.24 -34.95
CA ARG A 564 -16.87 -24.60 -36.30
C ARG A 564 -18.08 -23.76 -36.71
N LYS A 565 -19.06 -23.57 -35.82
CA LYS A 565 -20.23 -22.72 -36.07
C LYS A 565 -19.83 -21.27 -36.36
N LEU A 566 -18.93 -20.68 -35.58
CA LEU A 566 -18.43 -19.32 -35.78
C LEU A 566 -17.68 -19.18 -37.11
N LEU A 567 -16.74 -20.09 -37.38
CA LEU A 567 -15.94 -20.11 -38.61
C LEU A 567 -16.79 -20.39 -39.85
N SER A 568 -17.90 -21.14 -39.73
CA SER A 568 -18.80 -21.42 -40.86
C SER A 568 -19.47 -20.16 -41.43
N ARG A 569 -19.66 -19.13 -40.60
CA ARG A 569 -20.26 -17.84 -40.99
C ARG A 569 -19.35 -17.04 -41.92
N GLN A 570 -18.04 -17.25 -41.82
CA GLN A 570 -17.04 -16.48 -42.55
C GLN A 570 -16.68 -17.13 -43.89
N LYS A 571 -16.66 -16.32 -44.95
CA LYS A 571 -16.26 -16.71 -46.31
C LYS A 571 -14.85 -16.23 -46.61
N VAL A 572 -13.87 -16.82 -45.93
CA VAL A 572 -12.46 -16.46 -46.02
C VAL A 572 -11.62 -17.63 -46.53
N ALA A 573 -10.42 -17.32 -47.05
CA ALA A 573 -9.51 -18.31 -47.61
C ALA A 573 -8.95 -19.26 -46.54
N THR A 574 -8.69 -18.76 -45.33
CA THR A 574 -8.13 -19.56 -44.24
C THR A 574 -9.04 -19.53 -43.01
N LYS A 575 -9.39 -20.72 -42.52
CA LYS A 575 -10.09 -20.93 -41.24
C LYS A 575 -9.20 -21.74 -40.31
N GLN A 576 -8.98 -21.24 -39.10
CA GLN A 576 -8.15 -21.92 -38.12
C GLN A 576 -8.72 -21.83 -36.71
N ILE A 577 -8.38 -22.84 -35.92
CA ILE A 577 -8.62 -22.93 -34.49
C ILE A 577 -7.25 -23.02 -33.82
N ILE A 578 -7.03 -22.19 -32.82
CA ILE A 578 -5.90 -22.28 -31.90
C ILE A 578 -6.49 -22.72 -30.57
N MET A 579 -6.06 -23.86 -30.03
CA MET A 579 -6.54 -24.38 -28.75
C MET A 579 -5.42 -24.34 -27.72
N ILE A 580 -5.66 -23.73 -26.56
CA ILE A 580 -4.73 -23.70 -25.43
C ILE A 580 -5.37 -24.48 -24.28
N THR A 581 -4.71 -25.53 -23.81
CA THR A 581 -5.26 -26.45 -22.80
C THR A 581 -4.15 -27.20 -22.05
N ASP A 582 -4.41 -27.57 -20.80
CA ASP A 582 -3.58 -28.49 -20.01
C ASP A 582 -4.29 -29.82 -19.70
N GLY A 583 -5.58 -29.95 -20.01
CA GLY A 583 -6.42 -31.06 -19.61
C GLY A 583 -6.78 -32.03 -20.73
N GLU A 584 -7.09 -33.26 -20.35
CA GLU A 584 -7.74 -34.23 -21.24
C GLU A 584 -9.24 -33.91 -21.42
N PRO A 585 -9.87 -34.28 -22.55
CA PRO A 585 -11.30 -34.07 -22.74
C PRO A 585 -12.11 -34.95 -21.77
N THR A 586 -12.51 -34.38 -20.65
CA THR A 586 -13.27 -35.04 -19.57
C THR A 586 -14.78 -34.88 -19.71
N ALA A 587 -15.22 -34.00 -20.61
CA ALA A 587 -16.63 -33.70 -20.84
C ALA A 587 -17.00 -33.69 -22.34
N HIS A 588 -18.24 -34.05 -22.66
CA HIS A 588 -18.85 -33.85 -23.98
C HIS A 588 -20.36 -33.60 -23.85
N LEU A 589 -20.99 -33.06 -24.90
CA LEU A 589 -22.45 -32.94 -24.95
C LEU A 589 -23.10 -34.20 -25.53
N GLU A 590 -24.10 -34.71 -24.82
CA GLU A 590 -24.95 -35.80 -25.24
C GLU A 590 -26.42 -35.44 -24.99
N GLY A 591 -27.25 -35.43 -26.04
CA GLY A 591 -28.68 -35.10 -25.90
C GLY A 591 -28.97 -33.68 -25.37
N GLY A 592 -28.01 -32.76 -25.48
CA GLY A 592 -28.12 -31.38 -24.97
C GLY A 592 -27.64 -31.21 -23.52
N HIS A 593 -27.19 -32.29 -22.86
CA HIS A 593 -26.65 -32.25 -21.50
C HIS A 593 -25.16 -32.60 -21.49
N VAL A 594 -24.44 -32.12 -20.48
CA VAL A 594 -23.02 -32.46 -20.30
C VAL A 594 -22.91 -33.84 -19.67
N TYR A 595 -22.16 -34.71 -20.34
CA TYR A 595 -21.62 -35.93 -19.77
C TYR A 595 -20.20 -35.66 -19.29
N PHE A 596 -19.94 -35.84 -17.98
CA PHE A 596 -18.63 -35.67 -17.36
C PHE A 596 -18.11 -37.01 -16.82
N ALA A 597 -16.82 -37.30 -17.06
CA ALA A 597 -16.12 -38.45 -16.49
C ALA A 597 -14.63 -38.13 -16.27
N TYR A 598 -14.12 -38.47 -15.08
CA TYR A 598 -12.70 -38.41 -14.75
C TYR A 598 -12.22 -39.73 -14.13
N PRO A 599 -11.22 -40.41 -14.72
CA PRO A 599 -10.56 -40.12 -16.00
C PRO A 599 -11.52 -40.10 -17.21
N PRO A 600 -11.10 -39.55 -18.37
CA PRO A 600 -11.94 -39.48 -19.56
C PRO A 600 -12.51 -40.83 -19.99
N SER A 601 -13.81 -40.87 -20.31
CA SER A 601 -14.43 -42.06 -20.88
C SER A 601 -14.03 -42.23 -22.35
N TYR A 602 -13.94 -43.48 -22.82
CA TYR A 602 -13.72 -43.78 -24.26
C TYR A 602 -14.74 -43.05 -25.15
N ARG A 603 -15.98 -42.94 -24.67
CA ARG A 603 -17.07 -42.23 -25.34
C ARG A 603 -16.78 -40.74 -25.52
N THR A 604 -16.29 -40.07 -24.47
CA THR A 604 -15.89 -38.66 -24.51
C THR A 604 -14.77 -38.42 -25.54
N LEU A 605 -13.78 -39.31 -25.58
CA LEU A 605 -12.69 -39.25 -26.57
C LEU A 605 -13.25 -39.40 -28.00
N GLU A 606 -14.14 -40.35 -28.22
CA GLU A 606 -14.74 -40.63 -29.53
C GLU A 606 -15.59 -39.45 -30.03
N GLU A 607 -16.46 -38.88 -29.19
CA GLU A 607 -17.29 -37.73 -29.56
C GLU A 607 -16.43 -36.48 -29.85
N THR A 608 -15.35 -36.27 -29.11
CA THR A 608 -14.40 -35.19 -29.40
C THR A 608 -13.73 -35.39 -30.75
N LEU A 609 -13.22 -36.59 -31.04
CA LEU A 609 -12.57 -36.91 -32.32
C LEU A 609 -13.55 -36.85 -33.52
N LYS A 610 -14.84 -37.17 -33.31
CA LYS A 610 -15.88 -36.97 -34.33
C LYS A 610 -16.00 -35.50 -34.72
N GLU A 611 -15.96 -34.59 -33.75
CA GLU A 611 -16.02 -33.15 -34.03
C GLU A 611 -14.74 -32.64 -34.69
N VAL A 612 -13.56 -33.13 -34.28
CA VAL A 612 -12.29 -32.84 -34.94
C VAL A 612 -12.35 -33.23 -36.42
N LYS A 613 -12.89 -34.43 -36.74
CA LYS A 613 -13.08 -34.88 -38.13
C LYS A 613 -13.97 -33.95 -38.93
N ARG A 614 -15.07 -33.45 -38.34
CA ARG A 614 -15.97 -32.49 -38.99
C ARG A 614 -15.25 -31.18 -39.30
N CYS A 615 -14.45 -30.66 -38.36
CA CYS A 615 -13.61 -29.49 -38.58
C CYS A 615 -12.64 -29.71 -39.76
N THR A 616 -11.98 -30.87 -39.83
CA THR A 616 -11.09 -31.22 -40.95
C THR A 616 -11.81 -31.23 -42.30
N GLN A 617 -13.02 -31.82 -42.35
CA GLN A 617 -13.82 -31.89 -43.56
C GLN A 617 -14.26 -30.52 -44.07
N GLU A 618 -14.41 -29.55 -43.17
CA GLU A 618 -14.72 -28.14 -43.50
C GLU A 618 -13.47 -27.28 -43.75
N GLY A 619 -12.28 -27.90 -43.83
CA GLY A 619 -11.03 -27.19 -44.11
C GLY A 619 -10.50 -26.35 -42.95
N ILE A 620 -11.00 -26.57 -41.72
CA ILE A 620 -10.59 -25.85 -40.52
C ILE A 620 -9.34 -26.54 -39.95
N THR A 621 -8.23 -25.79 -39.85
CA THR A 621 -6.97 -26.27 -39.27
C THR A 621 -6.95 -26.02 -37.76
N ILE A 622 -6.63 -27.03 -36.95
CA ILE A 622 -6.58 -26.98 -35.49
C ILE A 622 -5.12 -27.05 -35.06
N ASN A 623 -4.60 -26.00 -34.45
CA ASN A 623 -3.30 -26.02 -33.77
C ASN A 623 -3.52 -26.06 -32.26
N THR A 624 -2.96 -27.07 -31.59
CA THR A 624 -3.15 -27.30 -30.16
C THR A 624 -1.86 -26.98 -29.41
N PHE A 625 -1.95 -26.14 -28.38
CA PHE A 625 -0.87 -25.75 -27.49
C PHE A 625 -1.15 -26.33 -26.11
N MET A 626 -0.27 -27.25 -25.73
CA MET A 626 -0.39 -28.08 -24.55
C MET A 626 0.57 -27.61 -23.48
N LEU A 627 0.04 -27.35 -22.29
CA LEU A 627 0.81 -26.84 -21.14
C LEU A 627 1.25 -27.93 -20.16
N GLU A 628 0.54 -29.05 -20.13
CA GLU A 628 0.88 -30.22 -19.31
C GLU A 628 1.10 -31.45 -20.20
N SER A 629 2.02 -32.31 -19.78
CA SER A 629 2.54 -33.42 -20.56
C SER A 629 2.38 -34.76 -19.83
N ASN A 630 1.14 -35.25 -19.74
CA ASN A 630 0.86 -36.62 -19.34
C ASN A 630 0.84 -37.55 -20.59
N TYR A 631 1.12 -38.85 -20.42
CA TYR A 631 1.23 -39.80 -21.54
C TYR A 631 -0.09 -40.06 -22.29
N TYR A 632 -1.22 -40.09 -21.58
CA TYR A 632 -2.53 -40.38 -22.15
C TYR A 632 -3.06 -39.23 -23.00
N LEU A 633 -2.85 -38.00 -22.51
CA LEU A 633 -3.14 -36.75 -23.19
C LEU A 633 -2.33 -36.59 -24.48
N MET A 634 -1.03 -36.94 -24.45
CA MET A 634 -0.19 -36.95 -25.67
C MET A 634 -0.75 -37.89 -26.75
N ASP A 635 -1.12 -39.13 -26.39
CA ASP A 635 -1.68 -40.08 -27.36
C ASP A 635 -3.01 -39.57 -27.95
N PHE A 636 -3.86 -38.95 -27.13
CA PHE A 636 -5.09 -38.31 -27.61
C PHE A 636 -4.82 -37.16 -28.58
N VAL A 637 -3.91 -36.24 -28.23
CA VAL A 637 -3.61 -35.08 -29.08
C VAL A 637 -2.86 -35.46 -30.35
N ASP A 638 -2.02 -36.50 -30.33
CA ASP A 638 -1.42 -37.07 -31.52
C ASP A 638 -2.49 -37.61 -32.49
N LYS A 639 -3.52 -38.30 -31.96
CA LYS A 639 -4.67 -38.76 -32.75
C LYS A 639 -5.45 -37.58 -33.33
N MET A 640 -5.75 -36.55 -32.53
CA MET A 640 -6.39 -35.33 -32.98
C MET A 640 -5.60 -34.66 -34.12
N THR A 641 -4.29 -34.50 -33.94
CA THR A 641 -3.40 -33.83 -34.89
C THR A 641 -3.31 -34.58 -36.21
N ARG A 642 -3.18 -35.92 -36.17
CA ARG A 642 -3.18 -36.76 -37.39
C ARG A 642 -4.51 -36.69 -38.13
N LEU A 643 -5.63 -36.63 -37.40
CA LEU A 643 -6.97 -36.53 -37.98
C LEU A 643 -7.24 -35.17 -38.62
N ASN A 644 -6.73 -34.08 -38.03
CA ASN A 644 -6.93 -32.72 -38.52
C ASN A 644 -5.89 -32.25 -39.55
N LYS A 645 -4.69 -32.84 -39.55
CA LYS A 645 -3.50 -32.32 -40.28
C LYS A 645 -3.02 -30.96 -39.77
N GLY A 646 -3.40 -30.61 -38.54
CA GLY A 646 -2.88 -29.48 -37.80
C GLY A 646 -1.56 -29.79 -37.10
N ARG A 647 -1.23 -29.06 -36.04
CA ARG A 647 -0.01 -29.26 -35.25
C ARG A 647 -0.30 -29.25 -33.76
N ALA A 648 0.47 -30.02 -33.01
CA ALA A 648 0.52 -29.98 -31.57
C ALA A 648 1.86 -29.40 -31.11
N PHE A 649 1.81 -28.49 -30.14
CA PHE A 649 2.96 -27.89 -29.49
C PHE A 649 2.90 -28.24 -28.00
N TYR A 650 3.97 -28.84 -27.49
CA TYR A 650 4.13 -29.10 -26.06
C TYR A 650 5.05 -28.02 -25.51
N THR A 651 4.57 -27.25 -24.55
CA THR A 651 5.27 -26.07 -24.03
C THR A 651 4.96 -25.86 -22.56
N ASN A 652 5.77 -25.04 -21.90
CA ASN A 652 5.50 -24.62 -20.53
C ASN A 652 4.77 -23.26 -20.56
N PRO A 653 4.03 -22.88 -19.51
CA PRO A 653 3.30 -21.61 -19.45
C PRO A 653 4.16 -20.38 -19.81
N ASN A 654 5.43 -20.37 -19.43
CA ASN A 654 6.35 -19.26 -19.70
C ASN A 654 6.73 -19.11 -21.18
N GLU A 655 6.70 -20.19 -21.97
CA GLU A 655 7.08 -20.15 -23.39
C GLU A 655 5.88 -20.14 -24.34
N LEU A 656 4.65 -20.29 -23.81
CA LEU A 656 3.43 -20.43 -24.59
C LEU A 656 3.27 -19.30 -25.62
N GLY A 657 3.44 -18.05 -25.21
CA GLY A 657 3.23 -16.92 -26.10
C GLY A 657 4.22 -16.85 -27.26
N LYS A 658 5.49 -17.22 -27.01
CA LYS A 658 6.51 -17.33 -28.05
C LYS A 658 6.08 -18.29 -29.16
N TYR A 659 5.60 -19.49 -28.79
CA TYR A 659 5.20 -20.49 -29.79
C TYR A 659 3.92 -20.09 -30.52
N VAL A 660 2.89 -19.63 -29.81
CA VAL A 660 1.61 -19.23 -30.42
C VAL A 660 1.81 -18.10 -31.42
N MET A 661 2.57 -17.06 -31.07
CA MET A 661 2.81 -15.91 -31.94
C MET A 661 3.62 -16.27 -33.19
N VAL A 662 4.68 -17.05 -33.02
CA VAL A 662 5.50 -17.52 -34.15
C VAL A 662 4.68 -18.41 -35.07
N ASP A 663 3.82 -19.25 -34.51
CA ASP A 663 3.00 -20.17 -35.25
C ASP A 663 1.95 -19.45 -36.11
N TYR A 664 1.23 -18.52 -35.50
CA TYR A 664 0.24 -17.69 -36.18
C TYR A 664 0.86 -16.93 -37.36
N LEU A 665 2.00 -16.26 -37.14
CA LEU A 665 2.70 -15.50 -38.19
C LEU A 665 3.26 -16.40 -39.31
N ARG A 666 3.78 -17.59 -38.97
CA ARG A 666 4.34 -18.53 -39.98
C ARG A 666 3.25 -19.17 -40.84
N ASN A 667 2.11 -19.53 -40.28
CA ASN A 667 1.01 -20.12 -41.04
C ASN A 667 0.47 -19.19 -42.12
N ARG A 668 0.41 -17.89 -41.81
CA ARG A 668 0.02 -16.87 -42.78
C ARG A 668 1.00 -16.82 -43.96
N ARG A 669 2.31 -16.84 -43.68
CA ARG A 669 3.37 -16.83 -44.72
C ARG A 669 3.34 -18.05 -45.64
N LYS A 670 3.05 -19.24 -45.12
CA LYS A 670 3.03 -20.49 -45.91
C LYS A 670 1.86 -20.60 -46.90
N ARG A 671 0.76 -19.89 -46.69
CA ARG A 671 -0.43 -19.94 -47.54
C ARG A 671 -0.57 -18.76 -48.51
N ILE A 672 0.30 -17.76 -48.37
CA ILE A 672 0.54 -16.72 -49.37
C ILE A 672 1.46 -17.24 -50.49
N ALA A 673 2.11 -18.39 -50.29
CA ALA A 673 3.08 -19.02 -51.19
C ALA A 673 2.46 -19.89 -52.28
#